data_AF-A0A4S2ML85-F1
#
_entry.id   AF-A0A4S2ML85-F1
#
_cell.length_a   1.000
_cell.length_b   1.000
_cell.length_c   1.000
_cell.angle_alpha   90.00
_cell.angle_beta   90.00
_cell.angle_gamma   90.00
#
_symmetry.space_group_name_H-M   'P 1'
#
loop_
_entity.id
_entity.type
_entity.pdbx_description
1 polymer ?
#
loop_
_entity_poly.entity_id
_entity_poly.type
_entity_poly.pdbx_seq_one_letter_code
_entity_poly.pdbx_strand_id
1 'polypeptide(L)'
;MDPGYGYFVPNYRYKDVVLGWLDQPKAMAVIRKKARMVVIMGHALPIEIDYLPMYTTFRRALKEWLTNGSSTANYVKINATYKPGDILLITRDNQFEVCKIFDKLISGENSALVGYPSRDVKDSVSELLEMLDIEFIRTDVDMPPQFIPVSGSAASNAFIPTSHWIERFVKSWKAFSTERFQLRTEELGIERKDIADQVRELVEKYGALMEYLSPCDKKTYSKDTKTEIALINYNLILKYQHGRTGFVLPNINRHPGTIPSATKPTTVVATVHADVPGSYFPLGVYAKPGEGFSWTVLKNTDETYSNQRIRINAQTDWIDHHPKWRRWPTISTEIYVKEQGQYISPHGGPLFLQLPYGILIEIELTNVYRYPFLDLRDPKSAETFEREVKAYSGVPWLVIRGDSMNSMLRTIDIYNTKVNEVIESARHFDNAIKVMHNYRGSRWEEVRFETFAADLQISSEPGHGGYPWMSILSWSWLFTNWSNSIKRGGQPGFVKVIGLNLQVGDATLKGGEWITNCVYRLLVEDVLLGLSPYQGDMDTGKWSSSEYAGPGLGYYRYLGKLFGYGLVGNGFMEARKRTPLNESDKTQFWVKQMCLETGYNLVPFHKMWNFPISDETQNACKALPCFFPDDENTKKFQSKVDTVLKEVGGKCALGDQKKVQFRGDIKRGVNTVRPRNIFLTFK
;
A
#
# COMPACT_ATOMS: atom_id res chain seq x y z
N MET A 1 -2.10 -35.29 -28.35
CA MET A 1 -1.76 -34.70 -27.04
C MET A 1 -2.81 -33.65 -26.79
N ASP A 2 -3.66 -33.84 -25.78
CA ASP A 2 -4.66 -32.83 -25.46
C ASP A 2 -3.98 -31.66 -24.74
N PRO A 3 -4.26 -30.41 -25.14
CA PRO A 3 -3.75 -29.24 -24.45
C PRO A 3 -4.15 -29.21 -22.96
N GLY A 4 -3.26 -28.65 -22.14
CA GLY A 4 -3.50 -28.51 -20.70
C GLY A 4 -4.19 -27.17 -20.39
N TYR A 5 -5.39 -27.20 -19.82
CA TYR A 5 -6.12 -26.01 -19.36
C TYR A 5 -6.31 -26.07 -17.84
N GLY A 6 -5.43 -25.43 -17.07
CA GLY A 6 -5.60 -25.31 -15.62
C GLY A 6 -4.38 -25.58 -14.76
N TYR A 7 -4.61 -25.71 -13.46
CA TYR A 7 -3.62 -25.97 -12.43
C TYR A 7 -4.25 -26.60 -11.17
N PHE A 8 -3.45 -27.32 -10.40
CA PHE A 8 -3.87 -27.84 -9.11
C PHE A 8 -3.80 -26.78 -8.02
N VAL A 9 -4.72 -26.83 -7.07
CA VAL A 9 -4.69 -25.97 -5.87
C VAL A 9 -4.18 -26.79 -4.68
N PRO A 10 -3.02 -26.45 -4.09
CA PRO A 10 -2.50 -27.19 -2.95
C PRO A 10 -3.45 -27.09 -1.75
N ASN A 11 -3.96 -28.22 -1.28
CA ASN A 11 -4.75 -28.24 -0.06
C ASN A 11 -3.82 -28.22 1.16
N TYR A 12 -3.56 -27.04 1.68
CA TYR A 12 -2.63 -26.85 2.79
C TYR A 12 -3.06 -27.53 4.09
N ARG A 13 -4.36 -27.82 4.28
CA ARG A 13 -4.85 -28.59 5.43
C ARG A 13 -4.23 -29.98 5.47
N TYR A 14 -4.04 -30.59 4.30
CA TYR A 14 -3.42 -31.92 4.16
C TYR A 14 -1.93 -31.86 3.82
N LYS A 15 -1.34 -30.65 3.82
CA LYS A 15 0.07 -30.41 3.51
C LYS A 15 0.46 -30.93 2.12
N ASP A 16 -0.39 -30.67 1.13
CA ASP A 16 -0.07 -30.99 -0.27
C ASP A 16 1.23 -30.30 -0.69
N VAL A 17 2.10 -31.06 -1.38
CA VAL A 17 3.42 -30.60 -1.79
C VAL A 17 3.44 -30.45 -3.29
N VAL A 18 3.67 -29.23 -3.77
CA VAL A 18 3.86 -28.98 -5.21
C VAL A 18 5.22 -29.54 -5.64
N LEU A 19 5.21 -30.42 -6.64
CA LEU A 19 6.40 -31.08 -7.17
C LEU A 19 6.90 -30.44 -8.46
N GLY A 20 6.01 -29.76 -9.19
CA GLY A 20 6.35 -29.11 -10.46
C GLY A 20 5.33 -28.07 -10.84
N TRP A 21 5.81 -26.94 -11.33
CA TRP A 21 5.00 -25.81 -11.77
C TRP A 21 5.70 -25.02 -12.87
N LEU A 22 4.94 -24.16 -13.54
CA LEU A 22 5.47 -23.13 -14.44
C LEU A 22 5.15 -21.76 -13.83
N ASP A 23 3.95 -21.27 -14.13
CA ASP A 23 3.29 -20.15 -13.47
C ASP A 23 2.48 -20.63 -12.25
N GLN A 24 1.81 -21.77 -12.38
CA GLN A 24 0.91 -22.37 -11.40
C GLN A 24 1.20 -23.87 -11.21
N PRO A 25 0.78 -24.49 -10.09
CA PRO A 25 1.06 -25.90 -9.80
C PRO A 25 0.52 -26.85 -10.88
N LYS A 26 1.39 -27.68 -11.45
CA LYS A 26 1.01 -28.68 -12.46
C LYS A 26 1.19 -30.12 -11.98
N ALA A 27 1.91 -30.32 -10.89
CA ALA A 27 2.04 -31.61 -10.23
C ALA A 27 2.11 -31.45 -8.71
N MET A 28 1.45 -32.35 -7.98
CA MET A 28 1.45 -32.36 -6.52
C MET A 28 1.60 -33.78 -5.98
N ALA A 29 2.35 -33.92 -4.90
CA ALA A 29 2.28 -35.05 -3.99
C ALA A 29 1.19 -34.78 -2.96
N VAL A 30 0.29 -35.74 -2.80
CA VAL A 30 -0.87 -35.62 -1.93
C VAL A 30 -0.93 -36.83 -0.99
N ILE A 31 -1.28 -36.55 0.27
CA ILE A 31 -1.50 -37.57 1.28
C ILE A 31 -2.91 -37.40 1.85
N ARG A 32 -3.70 -38.47 1.85
CA ARG A 32 -5.03 -38.50 2.46
C ARG A 32 -5.17 -39.76 3.31
N LYS A 33 -5.18 -39.62 4.64
CA LYS A 33 -5.05 -40.76 5.56
C LYS A 33 -3.79 -41.59 5.22
N LYS A 34 -3.94 -42.81 4.72
CA LYS A 34 -2.82 -43.66 4.27
C LYS A 34 -2.57 -43.59 2.76
N ALA A 35 -3.44 -42.94 1.99
CA ALA A 35 -3.25 -42.76 0.56
C ALA A 35 -2.00 -41.91 0.31
N ARG A 36 -1.11 -42.41 -0.55
CA ARG A 36 0.00 -41.65 -1.12
C ARG A 36 -0.18 -41.61 -2.62
N MET A 37 -0.27 -40.40 -3.18
CA MET A 37 -0.50 -40.24 -4.60
C MET A 37 0.30 -39.06 -5.14
N VAL A 38 0.62 -39.14 -6.42
CA VAL A 38 1.08 -37.99 -7.19
C VAL A 38 0.05 -37.70 -8.27
N VAL A 39 -0.44 -36.47 -8.31
CA VAL A 39 -1.28 -35.96 -9.39
C VAL A 39 -0.43 -35.11 -10.31
N ILE A 40 -0.59 -35.28 -11.61
CA ILE A 40 0.14 -34.51 -12.63
C ILE A 40 -0.82 -34.12 -13.77
N MET A 41 -0.63 -32.92 -14.29
CA MET A 41 -1.35 -32.46 -15.47
C MET A 41 -0.85 -33.19 -16.71
N GLY A 42 -1.78 -33.80 -17.45
CA GLY A 42 -1.48 -34.62 -18.64
C GLY A 42 -1.36 -36.12 -18.37
N HIS A 43 -1.19 -36.91 -19.43
CA HIS A 43 -1.22 -38.38 -19.38
C HIS A 43 0.12 -39.07 -19.69
N ALA A 44 1.08 -38.34 -20.29
CA ALA A 44 2.33 -38.94 -20.77
C ALA A 44 3.11 -39.64 -19.65
N LEU A 45 3.32 -38.95 -18.52
CA LEU A 45 4.11 -39.51 -17.42
C LEU A 45 3.51 -40.81 -16.84
N PRO A 46 2.22 -40.89 -16.42
CA PRO A 46 1.64 -42.17 -15.97
C PRO A 46 1.69 -43.28 -17.02
N ILE A 47 1.63 -42.96 -18.32
CA ILE A 47 1.71 -43.96 -19.39
C ILE A 47 3.15 -44.49 -19.53
N GLU A 48 4.12 -43.60 -19.48
CA GLU A 48 5.50 -43.85 -19.88
C GLU A 48 6.46 -44.18 -18.72
N ILE A 49 6.06 -43.87 -17.47
CA ILE A 49 6.91 -43.91 -16.28
C ILE A 49 7.65 -45.23 -16.17
N ASP A 50 7.04 -46.36 -16.53
CA ASP A 50 7.54 -47.71 -16.29
C ASP A 50 8.48 -48.26 -17.37
N TYR A 51 8.53 -47.65 -18.56
CA TYR A 51 9.40 -48.15 -19.65
C TYR A 51 10.38 -47.12 -20.23
N LEU A 52 10.09 -45.80 -20.16
CA LEU A 52 11.01 -44.82 -20.74
C LEU A 52 12.27 -44.61 -19.88
N PRO A 53 13.49 -44.74 -20.45
CA PRO A 53 14.75 -44.61 -19.70
C PRO A 53 14.95 -43.24 -19.04
N MET A 54 14.40 -42.17 -19.62
CA MET A 54 14.57 -40.80 -19.10
C MET A 54 14.00 -40.63 -17.68
N TYR A 55 13.05 -41.49 -17.28
CA TYR A 55 12.45 -41.43 -15.94
C TYR A 55 13.17 -42.31 -14.91
N THR A 56 14.27 -43.00 -15.23
CA THR A 56 14.88 -44.01 -14.34
C THR A 56 15.11 -43.50 -12.90
N THR A 57 15.75 -42.34 -12.74
CA THR A 57 16.02 -41.76 -11.41
C THR A 57 14.73 -41.36 -10.70
N PHE A 58 13.82 -40.69 -11.40
CA PHE A 58 12.55 -40.23 -10.85
C PHE A 58 11.62 -41.39 -10.48
N ARG A 59 11.49 -42.39 -11.36
CA ARG A 59 10.74 -43.63 -11.16
C ARG A 59 11.14 -44.35 -9.88
N ARG A 60 12.45 -44.44 -9.60
CA ARG A 60 12.95 -45.06 -8.37
C ARG A 60 12.54 -44.26 -7.13
N ALA A 61 12.81 -42.96 -7.13
CA ALA A 61 12.47 -42.08 -6.00
C ALA A 61 10.95 -42.01 -5.75
N LEU A 62 10.17 -41.93 -6.83
CA LEU A 62 8.70 -41.91 -6.78
C LEU A 62 8.15 -43.23 -6.24
N LYS A 63 8.68 -44.38 -6.67
CA LYS A 63 8.29 -45.69 -6.15
C LYS A 63 8.57 -45.79 -4.66
N GLU A 64 9.77 -45.39 -4.25
CA GLU A 64 10.17 -45.37 -2.84
C GLU A 64 9.22 -44.51 -2.00
N TRP A 65 8.86 -43.31 -2.46
CA TRP A 65 7.94 -42.43 -1.73
C TRP A 65 6.51 -42.98 -1.69
N LEU A 66 5.93 -43.34 -2.84
CA LEU A 66 4.55 -43.83 -2.94
C LEU A 66 4.34 -45.08 -2.08
N THR A 67 5.31 -46.00 -2.09
CA THR A 67 5.15 -47.31 -1.46
C THR A 67 5.79 -47.41 -0.09
N ASN A 68 6.32 -46.29 0.43
CA ASN A 68 7.07 -46.24 1.68
C ASN A 68 8.26 -47.21 1.72
N GLY A 69 8.99 -47.30 0.60
CA GLY A 69 10.21 -48.12 0.46
C GLY A 69 9.99 -49.56 0.03
N SER A 70 8.80 -49.94 -0.48
CA SER A 70 8.57 -51.31 -0.95
C SER A 70 9.40 -51.64 -2.19
N SER A 71 10.23 -52.67 -2.09
CA SER A 71 11.01 -53.18 -3.23
C SER A 71 10.17 -53.97 -4.23
N THR A 72 9.06 -54.59 -3.78
CA THR A 72 8.24 -55.53 -4.56
C THR A 72 7.06 -54.90 -5.30
N ALA A 73 6.80 -53.61 -5.08
CA ALA A 73 5.71 -52.88 -5.74
C ALA A 73 5.98 -52.66 -7.23
N ASN A 74 4.99 -52.87 -8.09
CA ASN A 74 5.10 -52.57 -9.52
C ASN A 74 4.24 -51.36 -9.90
N TYR A 75 4.61 -50.70 -10.99
CA TYR A 75 3.71 -49.75 -11.65
C TYR A 75 2.74 -50.54 -12.53
N VAL A 76 1.44 -50.43 -12.27
CA VAL A 76 0.42 -51.24 -12.95
C VAL A 76 -0.72 -50.34 -13.42
N LYS A 77 -1.13 -50.49 -14.69
CA LYS A 77 -2.31 -49.79 -15.21
C LYS A 77 -3.55 -50.19 -14.42
N ILE A 78 -4.41 -49.22 -14.09
CA ILE A 78 -5.62 -49.46 -13.27
C ILE A 78 -6.60 -50.49 -13.85
N ASN A 79 -6.57 -50.72 -15.17
CA ASN A 79 -7.40 -51.72 -15.86
C ASN A 79 -6.71 -53.09 -16.00
N ALA A 80 -5.47 -53.25 -15.54
CA ALA A 80 -4.76 -54.53 -15.51
C ALA A 80 -4.94 -55.22 -14.16
N THR A 81 -4.51 -56.48 -14.06
CA THR A 81 -4.47 -57.20 -12.78
C THR A 81 -3.35 -56.63 -11.91
N TYR A 82 -3.70 -56.03 -10.78
CA TYR A 82 -2.77 -55.52 -9.76
C TYR A 82 -3.03 -56.20 -8.41
N LYS A 83 -2.04 -56.15 -7.52
CA LYS A 83 -2.11 -56.69 -6.15
C LYS A 83 -1.90 -55.59 -5.10
N PRO A 84 -2.17 -55.86 -3.81
CA PRO A 84 -1.82 -54.94 -2.74
C PRO A 84 -0.33 -54.55 -2.79
N GLY A 85 -0.05 -53.28 -2.59
CA GLY A 85 1.29 -52.68 -2.64
C GLY A 85 1.71 -52.12 -4.00
N ASP A 86 1.01 -52.46 -5.09
CA ASP A 86 1.30 -51.89 -6.41
C ASP A 86 0.89 -50.40 -6.50
N ILE A 87 1.57 -49.70 -7.40
CA ILE A 87 1.29 -48.30 -7.76
C ILE A 87 0.37 -48.30 -8.97
N LEU A 88 -0.84 -47.78 -8.79
CA LEU A 88 -1.86 -47.66 -9.81
C LEU A 88 -1.54 -46.48 -10.74
N LEU A 89 -1.34 -46.78 -12.03
CA LEU A 89 -1.22 -45.79 -13.09
C LEU A 89 -2.63 -45.48 -13.60
N ILE A 90 -3.09 -44.26 -13.31
CA ILE A 90 -4.45 -43.82 -13.62
C ILE A 90 -4.38 -42.64 -14.59
N THR A 91 -5.11 -42.71 -15.69
CA THR A 91 -5.37 -41.58 -16.57
C THR A 91 -6.88 -41.39 -16.74
N ARG A 92 -7.26 -40.20 -17.20
CA ARG A 92 -8.65 -39.83 -17.49
C ARG A 92 -9.34 -40.72 -18.54
N ASP A 93 -8.56 -41.45 -19.35
CA ASP A 93 -9.09 -42.41 -20.32
C ASP A 93 -9.45 -43.77 -19.68
N ASN A 94 -9.18 -43.97 -18.38
CA ASN A 94 -9.48 -45.21 -17.69
C ASN A 94 -10.89 -45.20 -17.07
N GLN A 95 -11.56 -46.35 -17.17
CA GLN A 95 -12.85 -46.61 -16.56
C GLN A 95 -12.65 -47.56 -15.37
N PHE A 96 -13.06 -47.16 -14.17
CA PHE A 96 -12.92 -47.93 -12.95
C PHE A 96 -14.02 -47.55 -11.93
N GLU A 97 -14.31 -48.44 -10.99
CA GLU A 97 -15.23 -48.16 -9.89
C GLU A 97 -14.58 -47.20 -8.87
N VAL A 98 -15.01 -45.94 -8.88
CA VAL A 98 -14.40 -44.84 -8.09
C VAL A 98 -14.34 -45.19 -6.59
N CYS A 99 -15.44 -45.66 -6.01
CA CYS A 99 -15.50 -46.01 -4.58
C CYS A 99 -14.48 -47.10 -4.21
N LYS A 100 -14.34 -48.12 -5.05
CA LYS A 100 -13.39 -49.22 -4.82
C LYS A 100 -11.95 -48.73 -4.86
N ILE A 101 -11.61 -47.87 -5.81
CA ILE A 101 -10.25 -47.30 -5.90
C ILE A 101 -9.98 -46.34 -4.75
N PHE A 102 -10.96 -45.51 -4.40
CA PHE A 102 -10.89 -44.63 -3.24
C PHE A 102 -10.60 -45.41 -1.95
N ASP A 103 -11.33 -46.50 -1.69
CA ASP A 103 -11.13 -47.33 -0.49
C ASP A 103 -9.73 -47.97 -0.45
N LYS A 104 -9.23 -48.44 -1.59
CA LYS A 104 -7.87 -49.01 -1.71
C LYS A 104 -6.79 -47.97 -1.43
N LEU A 105 -6.97 -46.75 -1.92
CA LEU A 105 -6.02 -45.65 -1.68
C LEU A 105 -6.07 -45.22 -0.22
N ILE A 106 -7.25 -44.91 0.32
CA ILE A 106 -7.43 -44.40 1.68
C ILE A 106 -6.97 -45.41 2.74
N SER A 107 -7.15 -46.71 2.51
CA SER A 107 -6.66 -47.78 3.39
C SER A 107 -5.14 -47.99 3.31
N GLY A 108 -4.49 -47.48 2.26
CA GLY A 108 -3.08 -47.69 1.96
C GLY A 108 -2.79 -49.06 1.32
N GLU A 109 -3.81 -49.78 0.84
CA GLU A 109 -3.64 -51.03 0.10
C GLU A 109 -2.84 -50.80 -1.18
N ASN A 110 -3.10 -49.68 -1.87
CA ASN A 110 -2.39 -49.26 -3.07
C ASN A 110 -2.05 -47.77 -3.02
N SER A 111 -1.14 -47.35 -3.89
CA SER A 111 -0.81 -45.94 -4.14
C SER A 111 -1.12 -45.59 -5.59
N ALA A 112 -1.12 -44.30 -5.95
CA ALA A 112 -1.43 -43.92 -7.34
C ALA A 112 -0.51 -42.84 -7.92
N LEU A 113 -0.28 -42.94 -9.23
CA LEU A 113 0.20 -41.87 -10.08
C LEU A 113 -0.91 -41.53 -11.08
N VAL A 114 -1.49 -40.34 -10.93
CA VAL A 114 -2.71 -39.92 -11.62
C VAL A 114 -2.40 -38.82 -12.63
N GLY A 115 -2.67 -39.09 -13.90
CA GLY A 115 -2.62 -38.12 -14.98
C GLY A 115 -3.98 -37.49 -15.24
N TYR A 116 -4.03 -36.16 -15.14
CA TYR A 116 -5.25 -35.37 -15.30
C TYR A 116 -5.10 -34.34 -16.44
N PRO A 117 -5.38 -34.72 -17.71
CA PRO A 117 -5.57 -33.74 -18.77
C PRO A 117 -6.88 -32.98 -18.54
N SER A 118 -6.94 -31.72 -18.94
CA SER A 118 -8.16 -30.91 -18.81
C SER A 118 -9.11 -31.23 -19.96
N ARG A 119 -10.27 -31.83 -19.64
CA ARG A 119 -11.39 -32.10 -20.56
C ARG A 119 -12.70 -31.73 -19.88
N ASP A 120 -13.70 -31.33 -20.67
CA ASP A 120 -15.01 -30.93 -20.15
C ASP A 120 -15.97 -32.11 -19.95
N VAL A 121 -15.54 -33.07 -19.14
CA VAL A 121 -16.33 -34.29 -18.86
C VAL A 121 -16.19 -34.66 -17.39
N LYS A 122 -17.30 -34.88 -16.68
CA LYS A 122 -17.25 -35.52 -15.37
C LYS A 122 -17.03 -37.02 -15.58
N ASP A 123 -15.87 -37.50 -15.14
CA ASP A 123 -15.44 -38.90 -15.26
C ASP A 123 -14.89 -39.44 -13.93
N SER A 124 -14.56 -40.73 -13.94
CA SER A 124 -14.06 -41.49 -12.79
C SER A 124 -12.85 -40.84 -12.11
N VAL A 125 -11.97 -40.16 -12.86
CA VAL A 125 -10.81 -39.48 -12.26
C VAL A 125 -11.25 -38.18 -11.60
N SER A 126 -12.09 -37.37 -12.24
CA SER A 126 -12.62 -36.15 -11.61
C SER A 126 -13.40 -36.45 -10.32
N GLU A 127 -14.22 -37.51 -10.32
CA GLU A 127 -14.94 -37.96 -9.12
C GLU A 127 -13.98 -38.46 -8.03
N LEU A 128 -12.91 -39.16 -8.41
CA LEU A 128 -11.88 -39.59 -7.46
C LEU A 128 -11.16 -38.39 -6.83
N LEU A 129 -10.82 -37.37 -7.60
CA LEU A 129 -10.20 -36.14 -7.09
C LEU A 129 -11.14 -35.38 -6.15
N GLU A 130 -12.43 -35.27 -6.49
CA GLU A 130 -13.47 -34.69 -5.62
C GLU A 130 -13.55 -35.44 -4.27
N MET A 131 -13.62 -36.79 -4.30
CA MET A 131 -13.67 -37.60 -3.07
C MET A 131 -12.40 -37.47 -2.21
N LEU A 132 -11.26 -37.21 -2.84
CA LEU A 132 -9.97 -37.03 -2.16
C LEU A 132 -9.70 -35.58 -1.74
N ASP A 133 -10.62 -34.65 -1.97
CA ASP A 133 -10.43 -33.22 -1.67
C ASP A 133 -9.16 -32.66 -2.34
N ILE A 134 -9.03 -32.95 -3.65
CA ILE A 134 -7.97 -32.46 -4.54
C ILE A 134 -8.63 -31.53 -5.56
N GLU A 135 -8.31 -30.24 -5.48
CA GLU A 135 -8.89 -29.22 -6.33
C GLU A 135 -8.04 -28.95 -7.58
N PHE A 136 -8.72 -28.77 -8.72
CA PHE A 136 -8.12 -28.38 -9.99
C PHE A 136 -8.92 -27.23 -10.61
N ILE A 137 -8.26 -26.08 -10.82
CA ILE A 137 -8.85 -24.89 -11.43
C ILE A 137 -8.55 -24.91 -12.92
N ARG A 138 -9.60 -24.74 -13.74
CA ARG A 138 -9.46 -24.58 -15.19
C ARG A 138 -9.18 -23.14 -15.57
N THR A 139 -8.49 -22.96 -16.70
CA THR A 139 -8.14 -21.64 -17.25
C THR A 139 -8.43 -21.60 -18.75
N ASP A 140 -8.71 -20.42 -19.28
CA ASP A 140 -8.93 -20.23 -20.73
C ASP A 140 -7.62 -20.21 -21.55
N VAL A 141 -6.47 -20.27 -20.85
CA VAL A 141 -5.14 -20.26 -21.48
C VAL A 141 -4.75 -21.68 -21.88
N ASP A 142 -4.53 -21.88 -23.17
CA ASP A 142 -3.95 -23.09 -23.73
C ASP A 142 -2.46 -23.20 -23.35
N MET A 143 -2.07 -24.33 -22.74
CA MET A 143 -0.67 -24.67 -22.55
C MET A 143 -0.24 -25.76 -23.53
N PRO A 144 0.74 -25.47 -24.40
CA PRO A 144 1.29 -26.48 -25.30
C PRO A 144 2.00 -27.58 -24.49
N PRO A 145 2.08 -28.81 -25.04
CA PRO A 145 2.87 -29.88 -24.44
C PRO A 145 4.31 -29.43 -24.21
N GLN A 146 4.76 -29.49 -22.97
CA GLN A 146 6.11 -29.06 -22.59
C GLN A 146 6.62 -29.85 -21.38
N PHE A 147 7.94 -29.99 -21.30
CA PHE A 147 8.59 -30.53 -20.12
C PHE A 147 8.57 -29.50 -18.99
N ILE A 148 8.26 -29.95 -17.77
CA ILE A 148 8.38 -29.11 -16.58
C ILE A 148 9.77 -29.36 -15.98
N PRO A 149 10.70 -28.40 -16.08
CA PRO A 149 12.03 -28.54 -15.48
C PRO A 149 11.90 -28.48 -13.95
N VAL A 150 12.02 -29.66 -13.31
CA VAL A 150 11.97 -29.79 -11.84
C VAL A 150 13.15 -29.16 -11.12
N SER A 151 14.27 -28.90 -11.81
CA SER A 151 15.45 -28.26 -11.21
C SER A 151 15.19 -26.85 -10.70
N GLY A 152 14.43 -26.05 -11.47
CA GLY A 152 14.00 -24.71 -11.05
C GLY A 152 12.97 -24.75 -9.92
N SER A 153 12.12 -25.78 -9.91
CA SER A 153 11.15 -26.03 -8.83
C SER A 153 11.84 -26.43 -7.52
N ALA A 154 12.79 -27.35 -7.56
CA ALA A 154 13.49 -27.87 -6.37
C ALA A 154 14.35 -26.81 -5.65
N ALA A 155 14.82 -25.79 -6.37
CA ALA A 155 15.61 -24.69 -5.80
C ALA A 155 14.75 -23.47 -5.40
N SER A 156 13.44 -23.53 -5.63
CA SER A 156 12.54 -22.40 -5.39
C SER A 156 11.79 -22.53 -4.06
N ASN A 157 11.52 -21.37 -3.48
CA ASN A 157 10.74 -21.23 -2.24
C ASN A 157 9.23 -21.12 -2.51
N ALA A 158 8.82 -21.12 -3.79
CA ALA A 158 7.42 -21.03 -4.17
C ALA A 158 6.64 -22.26 -3.67
N PHE A 159 5.39 -22.05 -3.27
CA PHE A 159 4.46 -23.08 -2.82
C PHE A 159 4.87 -23.92 -1.59
N ILE A 160 6.01 -23.67 -0.95
CA ILE A 160 6.36 -24.27 0.35
C ILE A 160 5.33 -23.84 1.39
N PRO A 161 4.70 -24.76 2.15
CA PRO A 161 3.75 -24.39 3.19
C PRO A 161 4.37 -23.47 4.25
N THR A 162 3.64 -22.44 4.66
CA THR A 162 4.11 -21.46 5.66
C THR A 162 4.53 -22.12 6.99
N SER A 163 3.80 -23.13 7.45
CA SER A 163 4.15 -23.89 8.66
C SER A 163 5.53 -24.54 8.55
N HIS A 164 5.91 -25.04 7.38
CA HIS A 164 7.23 -25.64 7.16
C HIS A 164 8.36 -24.60 7.16
N TRP A 165 8.11 -23.40 6.61
CA TRP A 165 9.05 -22.28 6.72
C TRP A 165 9.34 -21.92 8.17
N ILE A 166 8.30 -21.79 8.98
CA ILE A 166 8.44 -21.45 10.40
C ILE A 166 9.13 -22.59 11.14
N GLU A 167 8.74 -23.85 10.92
CA GLU A 167 9.39 -25.04 11.51
C GLU A 167 10.89 -25.08 11.22
N ARG A 168 11.29 -24.78 9.98
CA ARG A 168 12.70 -24.72 9.60
C ARG A 168 13.45 -23.63 10.36
N PHE A 169 12.83 -22.48 10.56
CA PHE A 169 13.40 -21.38 11.34
C PHE A 169 13.46 -21.68 12.83
N VAL A 170 12.45 -22.36 13.38
CA VAL A 170 12.49 -22.91 14.73
C VAL A 170 13.68 -23.87 14.86
N LYS A 171 13.93 -24.74 13.89
CA LYS A 171 15.01 -25.73 13.97
C LYS A 171 16.41 -25.16 13.72
N SER A 172 16.54 -24.07 12.96
CA SER A 172 17.83 -23.53 12.54
C SER A 172 17.92 -22.02 12.71
N TRP A 173 18.74 -21.58 13.69
CA TRP A 173 19.07 -20.17 13.87
C TRP A 173 19.65 -19.56 12.60
N LYS A 174 20.56 -20.27 11.93
CA LYS A 174 21.17 -19.80 10.68
C LYS A 174 20.08 -19.48 9.64
N ALA A 175 19.14 -20.40 9.41
CA ALA A 175 18.05 -20.14 8.47
C ALA A 175 17.21 -18.93 8.90
N PHE A 176 16.80 -18.89 10.18
CA PHE A 176 16.00 -17.79 10.72
C PHE A 176 16.71 -16.42 10.68
N SER A 177 18.04 -16.39 10.78
CA SER A 177 18.84 -15.17 10.83
C SER A 177 19.48 -14.78 9.50
N THR A 178 19.36 -15.58 8.43
CA THR A 178 19.94 -15.25 7.11
C THR A 178 18.95 -15.33 5.95
N GLU A 179 17.83 -16.03 6.10
CA GLU A 179 16.84 -16.20 5.02
C GLU A 179 15.60 -15.36 5.31
N ARG A 180 15.16 -14.54 4.35
CA ARG A 180 14.01 -13.64 4.55
C ARG A 180 12.69 -14.40 4.39
N PHE A 181 11.86 -14.36 5.43
CA PHE A 181 10.50 -14.89 5.43
C PHE A 181 9.63 -14.14 4.41
N GLN A 182 8.84 -14.88 3.63
CA GLN A 182 7.92 -14.33 2.64
C GLN A 182 6.51 -14.30 3.23
N LEU A 183 5.98 -13.09 3.48
CA LEU A 183 4.63 -12.90 3.98
C LEU A 183 3.60 -13.15 2.86
N ARG A 184 2.73 -14.13 3.08
CA ARG A 184 1.54 -14.45 2.26
C ARG A 184 0.29 -13.86 2.90
N THR A 185 -0.10 -12.68 2.44
CA THR A 185 -1.24 -11.93 2.99
C THR A 185 -2.58 -12.65 2.87
N GLU A 186 -2.72 -13.49 1.86
CA GLU A 186 -3.88 -14.34 1.58
C GLU A 186 -4.13 -15.41 2.64
N GLU A 187 -3.09 -15.78 3.41
CA GLU A 187 -3.18 -16.74 4.51
C GLU A 187 -3.53 -16.08 5.86
N LEU A 188 -3.44 -14.75 5.95
CA LEU A 188 -3.75 -14.02 7.18
C LEU A 188 -5.25 -14.02 7.46
N GLY A 189 -5.62 -14.09 8.74
CA GLY A 189 -7.03 -14.13 9.16
C GLY A 189 -7.72 -15.49 8.95
N ILE A 190 -6.97 -16.51 8.52
CA ILE A 190 -7.46 -17.89 8.36
C ILE A 190 -6.95 -18.75 9.52
N GLU A 191 -7.85 -19.54 10.13
CA GLU A 191 -7.45 -20.51 11.14
C GLU A 191 -6.58 -21.61 10.54
N ARG A 192 -5.34 -21.71 11.02
CA ARG A 192 -4.35 -22.71 10.60
C ARG A 192 -3.58 -23.21 11.80
N LYS A 193 -4.08 -24.28 12.42
CA LYS A 193 -3.48 -24.86 13.63
C LYS A 193 -2.01 -25.23 13.44
N ASP A 194 -1.66 -25.79 12.29
CA ASP A 194 -0.28 -26.14 11.95
C ASP A 194 0.66 -24.93 11.94
N ILE A 195 0.20 -23.78 11.47
CA ILE A 195 0.97 -22.54 11.49
C ILE A 195 1.03 -21.98 12.92
N ALA A 196 -0.10 -21.94 13.63
CA ALA A 196 -0.17 -21.41 14.99
C ALA A 196 0.73 -22.18 15.98
N ASP A 197 0.82 -23.50 15.86
CA ASP A 197 1.72 -24.33 16.66
C ASP A 197 3.19 -23.96 16.40
N GLN A 198 3.56 -23.76 15.12
CA GLN A 198 4.93 -23.36 14.75
C GLN A 198 5.27 -21.92 15.19
N VAL A 199 4.30 -21.00 15.17
CA VAL A 199 4.49 -19.65 15.74
C VAL A 199 4.76 -19.73 17.24
N ARG A 200 4.04 -20.59 17.98
CA ARG A 200 4.25 -20.80 19.42
C ARG A 200 5.66 -21.34 19.70
N GLU A 201 6.09 -22.38 18.99
CA GLU A 201 7.45 -22.93 19.12
C GLU A 201 8.53 -21.87 18.83
N LEU A 202 8.31 -21.00 17.83
CA LEU A 202 9.23 -19.90 17.52
C LEU A 202 9.33 -18.90 18.68
N VAL A 203 8.20 -18.54 19.29
CA VAL A 203 8.18 -17.61 20.43
C VAL A 203 8.80 -18.24 21.67
N GLU A 204 8.52 -19.51 21.96
CA GLU A 204 9.15 -20.24 23.07
C GLU A 204 10.69 -20.30 22.90
N LYS A 205 11.17 -20.51 21.67
CA LYS A 205 12.60 -20.62 21.40
C LYS A 205 13.33 -19.27 21.38
N TYR A 206 12.74 -18.24 20.79
CA TYR A 206 13.44 -16.98 20.49
C TYR A 206 12.86 -15.75 21.21
N GLY A 207 11.73 -15.86 21.90
CA GLY A 207 11.02 -14.73 22.50
C GLY A 207 11.89 -13.86 23.41
N ALA A 208 12.65 -14.47 24.33
CA ALA A 208 13.55 -13.73 25.23
C ALA A 208 14.66 -12.97 24.48
N LEU A 209 15.21 -13.57 23.42
CA LEU A 209 16.19 -12.90 22.56
C LEU A 209 15.55 -11.72 21.82
N MET A 210 14.35 -11.91 21.26
CA MET A 210 13.62 -10.85 20.56
C MET A 210 13.25 -9.71 21.50
N GLU A 211 12.88 -10.00 22.74
CA GLU A 211 12.66 -8.98 23.77
C GLU A 211 13.92 -8.19 24.05
N TYR A 212 15.05 -8.86 24.24
CA TYR A 212 16.35 -8.20 24.41
C TYR A 212 16.72 -7.33 23.21
N LEU A 213 16.50 -7.78 21.98
CA LEU A 213 16.89 -7.06 20.76
C LEU A 213 15.87 -6.02 20.29
N SER A 214 14.64 -6.05 20.82
CA SER A 214 13.52 -5.33 20.24
C SER A 214 13.73 -3.80 20.19
N PRO A 215 13.49 -3.18 19.02
CA PRO A 215 13.67 -1.75 18.83
C PRO A 215 12.59 -0.92 19.55
N CYS A 216 12.97 0.16 20.20
CA CYS A 216 12.07 1.21 20.70
C CYS A 216 12.74 2.59 20.73
N ASP A 217 11.99 3.63 21.09
CA ASP A 217 12.48 5.02 21.23
C ASP A 217 13.59 5.18 22.27
N LYS A 218 13.64 4.33 23.31
CA LYS A 218 14.69 4.36 24.33
C LYS A 218 15.86 3.42 24.05
N LYS A 219 15.62 2.34 23.32
CA LYS A 219 16.61 1.32 22.96
C LYS A 219 16.53 1.09 21.45
N THR A 220 17.22 1.95 20.72
CA THR A 220 17.36 1.83 19.27
C THR A 220 18.15 0.58 18.92
N TYR A 221 17.61 -0.29 18.09
CA TYR A 221 18.35 -1.41 17.52
C TYR A 221 19.29 -0.88 16.43
N SER A 222 20.58 -1.21 16.51
CA SER A 222 21.52 -0.95 15.42
C SER A 222 21.65 -2.21 14.59
N LYS A 223 21.50 -2.12 13.26
CA LYS A 223 21.50 -3.30 12.38
C LYS A 223 22.77 -4.11 12.55
N ASP A 224 22.59 -5.40 12.78
CA ASP A 224 23.64 -6.41 12.90
C ASP A 224 23.26 -7.58 11.98
N THR A 225 24.18 -7.93 11.08
CA THR A 225 23.99 -9.00 10.09
C THR A 225 23.68 -10.36 10.72
N LYS A 226 23.98 -10.55 12.01
CA LYS A 226 23.65 -11.77 12.76
C LYS A 226 22.20 -11.81 13.24
N THR A 227 21.50 -10.67 13.35
CA THR A 227 20.20 -10.59 14.03
C THR A 227 19.13 -9.81 13.26
N GLU A 228 19.49 -8.99 12.28
CA GLU A 228 18.56 -8.10 11.57
C GLU A 228 17.45 -8.88 10.85
N ILE A 229 17.81 -9.97 10.17
CA ILE A 229 16.86 -10.80 9.43
C ILE A 229 15.99 -11.59 10.41
N ALA A 230 16.54 -12.02 11.55
CA ALA A 230 15.76 -12.71 12.59
C ALA A 230 14.68 -11.79 13.18
N LEU A 231 14.98 -10.50 13.43
CA LEU A 231 13.99 -9.52 13.87
C LEU A 231 12.90 -9.27 12.81
N ILE A 232 13.28 -9.12 11.53
CA ILE A 232 12.32 -8.98 10.44
C ILE A 232 11.42 -10.21 10.34
N ASN A 233 12.01 -11.41 10.38
CA ASN A 233 11.27 -12.66 10.31
C ASN A 233 10.32 -12.81 11.49
N TYR A 234 10.77 -12.52 12.71
CA TYR A 234 9.92 -12.53 13.90
C TYR A 234 8.74 -11.56 13.75
N ASN A 235 9.00 -10.34 13.29
CA ASN A 235 7.97 -9.32 13.02
C ASN A 235 6.90 -9.80 12.02
N LEU A 236 7.31 -10.54 10.98
CA LEU A 236 6.39 -11.05 9.95
C LEU A 236 5.66 -12.32 10.39
N ILE A 237 6.35 -13.26 11.02
CA ILE A 237 5.79 -14.56 11.44
C ILE A 237 4.73 -14.40 12.52
N LEU A 238 4.92 -13.46 13.46
CA LEU A 238 3.91 -13.15 14.48
C LEU A 238 2.59 -12.61 13.90
N LYS A 239 2.52 -12.32 12.59
CA LYS A 239 1.24 -11.99 11.94
C LYS A 239 0.35 -13.21 11.72
N TYR A 240 0.87 -14.44 11.81
CA TYR A 240 0.14 -15.70 11.53
C TYR A 240 -0.56 -16.32 12.76
N GLN A 241 -1.05 -15.47 13.65
CA GLN A 241 -1.66 -15.93 14.89
C GLN A 241 -3.18 -16.08 14.74
N HIS A 242 -3.73 -17.06 15.45
CA HIS A 242 -5.16 -17.33 15.53
C HIS A 242 -5.55 -17.69 16.97
N GLY A 243 -6.83 -17.57 17.31
CA GLY A 243 -7.37 -17.75 18.66
C GLY A 243 -7.84 -16.44 19.32
N ARG A 244 -8.23 -16.54 20.60
CA ARG A 244 -8.68 -15.37 21.40
C ARG A 244 -7.53 -14.50 21.88
N THR A 245 -6.38 -15.12 22.17
CA THR A 245 -5.19 -14.48 22.73
C THR A 245 -3.95 -14.99 22.00
N GLY A 246 -2.98 -14.11 21.81
CA GLY A 246 -1.70 -14.44 21.19
C GLY A 246 -0.58 -13.56 21.71
N PHE A 247 0.55 -13.65 21.02
CA PHE A 247 1.80 -12.97 21.29
C PHE A 247 1.77 -11.54 20.75
N VAL A 248 2.26 -10.63 21.58
CA VAL A 248 2.52 -9.23 21.24
C VAL A 248 4.00 -9.13 20.87
N LEU A 249 4.33 -8.28 19.90
CA LEU A 249 5.74 -7.96 19.69
C LEU A 249 6.31 -7.25 20.94
N PRO A 250 7.53 -7.59 21.38
CA PRO A 250 8.15 -6.89 22.50
C PRO A 250 8.24 -5.37 22.27
N ASN A 251 8.13 -4.58 23.34
CA ASN A 251 8.13 -3.11 23.31
C ASN A 251 6.98 -2.41 22.56
N ILE A 252 5.94 -3.13 22.10
CA ILE A 252 4.75 -2.51 21.48
C ILE A 252 4.01 -1.54 22.40
N ASN A 253 4.10 -1.70 23.73
CA ASN A 253 3.59 -0.75 24.70
C ASN A 253 4.18 0.67 24.56
N ARG A 254 5.33 0.82 23.88
CA ARG A 254 5.95 2.12 23.60
C ARG A 254 5.48 2.70 22.26
N HIS A 255 5.35 1.87 21.23
CA HIS A 255 4.80 2.26 19.93
C HIS A 255 4.38 1.02 19.11
N PRO A 256 3.16 0.98 18.52
CA PRO A 256 2.11 2.02 18.57
C PRO A 256 1.47 2.22 19.94
N GLY A 257 1.66 1.33 20.90
CA GLY A 257 1.08 1.42 22.24
C GLY A 257 0.12 0.27 22.52
N THR A 258 -0.24 0.11 23.78
CA THR A 258 -1.22 -0.89 24.24
C THR A 258 -2.47 -0.21 24.79
N ILE A 259 -3.53 -0.99 24.97
CA ILE A 259 -4.75 -0.54 25.62
C ILE A 259 -4.71 -0.97 27.09
N PRO A 260 -5.06 -0.08 28.05
CA PRO A 260 -5.16 -0.43 29.46
C PRO A 260 -6.07 -1.64 29.71
N SER A 261 -5.71 -2.50 30.65
CA SER A 261 -6.48 -3.71 30.99
C SER A 261 -7.91 -3.42 31.48
N ALA A 262 -8.14 -2.24 32.05
CA ALA A 262 -9.46 -1.81 32.51
C ALA A 262 -10.40 -1.38 31.37
N THR A 263 -9.88 -1.08 30.18
CA THR A 263 -10.70 -0.72 29.02
C THR A 263 -11.44 -1.95 28.54
N LYS A 264 -12.76 -1.85 28.39
CA LYS A 264 -13.59 -2.95 27.91
C LYS A 264 -13.65 -2.96 26.37
N PRO A 265 -13.62 -4.14 25.73
CA PRO A 265 -13.93 -4.23 24.30
C PRO A 265 -15.42 -3.94 24.04
N THR A 266 -15.74 -3.66 22.78
CA THR A 266 -17.09 -3.43 22.26
C THR A 266 -17.30 -4.21 20.97
N THR A 267 -18.54 -4.20 20.48
CA THR A 267 -18.91 -4.64 19.14
C THR A 267 -19.37 -3.42 18.35
N VAL A 268 -18.93 -3.31 17.09
CA VAL A 268 -19.38 -2.26 16.16
C VAL A 268 -19.96 -2.89 14.91
N VAL A 269 -21.11 -2.39 14.46
CA VAL A 269 -21.63 -2.63 13.12
C VAL A 269 -21.31 -1.39 12.29
N ALA A 270 -20.52 -1.57 11.24
CA ALA A 270 -20.09 -0.51 10.34
C ALA A 270 -20.68 -0.70 8.95
N THR A 271 -21.49 0.27 8.50
CA THR A 271 -21.95 0.35 7.11
C THR A 271 -21.10 1.39 6.39
N VAL A 272 -20.35 0.98 5.38
CA VAL A 272 -19.42 1.82 4.63
C VAL A 272 -19.79 1.80 3.15
N HIS A 273 -19.97 2.99 2.57
CA HIS A 273 -20.12 3.20 1.14
C HIS A 273 -18.85 3.84 0.58
N ALA A 274 -18.17 3.14 -0.33
CA ALA A 274 -16.94 3.59 -0.96
C ALA A 274 -17.21 4.59 -2.10
N ASP A 275 -17.62 5.80 -1.72
CA ASP A 275 -17.93 6.92 -2.62
C ASP A 275 -16.70 7.54 -3.32
N VAL A 276 -15.50 6.95 -3.13
CA VAL A 276 -14.26 7.30 -3.84
C VAL A 276 -13.32 6.10 -4.01
N PRO A 277 -12.38 6.15 -4.97
CA PRO A 277 -11.40 5.09 -5.18
C PRO A 277 -10.43 4.87 -4.00
N GLY A 278 -10.03 3.60 -3.78
CA GLY A 278 -8.80 3.18 -3.09
C GLY A 278 -8.59 3.76 -1.70
N SER A 279 -9.67 3.90 -0.93
CA SER A 279 -9.68 4.75 0.26
C SER A 279 -9.57 3.99 1.58
N TYR A 280 -8.94 4.63 2.56
CA TYR A 280 -8.89 4.19 3.95
C TYR A 280 -10.20 4.62 4.63
N PHE A 281 -11.09 3.68 4.92
CA PHE A 281 -12.37 3.97 5.60
C PHE A 281 -12.25 3.61 7.08
N PRO A 282 -12.03 4.58 7.99
CA PRO A 282 -11.83 4.30 9.41
C PRO A 282 -13.11 3.76 10.06
N LEU A 283 -12.97 2.76 10.93
CA LEU A 283 -14.09 2.07 11.56
C LEU A 283 -14.40 2.53 13.00
N GLY A 284 -13.76 3.61 13.47
CA GLY A 284 -13.94 4.11 14.85
C GLY A 284 -13.40 3.18 15.95
N VAL A 285 -12.71 2.10 15.58
CA VAL A 285 -12.25 1.06 16.49
C VAL A 285 -10.79 0.66 16.27
N TYR A 286 -10.20 0.06 17.30
CA TYR A 286 -8.80 -0.32 17.39
C TYR A 286 -8.68 -1.82 17.71
N ALA A 287 -7.78 -2.51 17.02
CA ALA A 287 -7.40 -3.89 17.37
C ALA A 287 -6.31 -3.87 18.44
N LYS A 288 -6.57 -4.46 19.60
CA LYS A 288 -5.60 -4.52 20.70
C LYS A 288 -4.48 -5.51 20.36
N PRO A 289 -3.20 -5.17 20.60
CA PRO A 289 -2.10 -6.08 20.33
C PRO A 289 -2.26 -7.37 21.15
N GLY A 290 -2.10 -8.53 20.51
CA GLY A 290 -2.15 -9.85 21.15
C GLY A 290 -3.55 -10.34 21.53
N GLU A 291 -4.60 -9.59 21.22
CA GLU A 291 -5.99 -9.99 21.46
C GLU A 291 -6.71 -10.17 20.12
N GLY A 292 -7.43 -11.27 19.97
CA GLY A 292 -8.14 -11.60 18.73
C GLY A 292 -9.42 -10.79 18.61
N PHE A 293 -9.64 -10.16 17.46
CA PHE A 293 -10.94 -9.64 17.06
C PHE A 293 -11.51 -10.52 15.94
N SER A 294 -12.83 -10.54 15.81
CA SER A 294 -13.51 -11.23 14.72
C SER A 294 -14.38 -10.26 13.93
N TRP A 295 -14.72 -10.67 12.71
CA TRP A 295 -15.66 -9.96 11.88
C TRP A 295 -16.66 -10.90 11.22
N THR A 296 -17.82 -10.35 10.88
CA THR A 296 -18.84 -10.99 10.06
C THR A 296 -19.40 -9.95 9.11
N VAL A 297 -19.35 -10.23 7.80
CA VAL A 297 -19.97 -9.38 6.79
C VAL A 297 -21.45 -9.68 6.76
N LEU A 298 -22.27 -8.67 7.08
CA LEU A 298 -23.72 -8.77 7.11
C LEU A 298 -24.32 -8.49 5.72
N LYS A 299 -23.67 -7.61 4.95
CA LYS A 299 -24.07 -7.27 3.59
C LYS A 299 -22.85 -6.83 2.78
N ASN A 300 -22.78 -7.25 1.52
CA ASN A 300 -21.81 -6.73 0.57
C ASN A 300 -22.44 -6.62 -0.82
N THR A 301 -22.13 -5.56 -1.56
CA THR A 301 -22.54 -5.44 -2.97
C THR A 301 -21.70 -6.31 -3.91
N ASP A 302 -20.52 -6.75 -3.48
CA ASP A 302 -19.69 -7.71 -4.20
C ASP A 302 -19.48 -8.96 -3.34
N GLU A 303 -20.17 -10.04 -3.71
CA GLU A 303 -20.14 -11.33 -3.01
C GLU A 303 -18.79 -12.06 -3.13
N THR A 304 -17.93 -11.67 -4.07
CA THR A 304 -16.60 -12.27 -4.24
C THR A 304 -15.55 -11.67 -3.30
N TYR A 305 -15.88 -10.56 -2.63
CA TYR A 305 -14.97 -9.78 -1.79
C TYR A 305 -13.69 -9.31 -2.52
N SER A 306 -13.75 -9.18 -3.85
CA SER A 306 -12.59 -8.91 -4.67
C SER A 306 -11.97 -7.55 -4.36
N ASN A 307 -10.66 -7.51 -4.13
CA ASN A 307 -9.91 -6.31 -3.78
C ASN A 307 -10.39 -5.56 -2.52
N GLN A 308 -11.07 -6.25 -1.60
CA GLN A 308 -11.52 -5.68 -0.33
C GLN A 308 -10.61 -6.15 0.81
N ARG A 309 -10.12 -5.22 1.64
CA ARG A 309 -9.19 -5.52 2.74
C ARG A 309 -9.60 -4.86 4.05
N ILE A 310 -9.34 -5.55 5.17
CA ILE A 310 -9.25 -4.97 6.51
C ILE A 310 -7.80 -4.58 6.72
N ARG A 311 -7.56 -3.31 7.05
CA ARG A 311 -6.24 -2.81 7.41
C ARG A 311 -6.18 -2.46 8.89
N ILE A 312 -5.10 -2.89 9.53
CA ILE A 312 -4.74 -2.55 10.90
C ILE A 312 -3.56 -1.59 10.82
N ASN A 313 -3.76 -0.38 11.36
CA ASN A 313 -2.84 0.75 11.30
C ASN A 313 -2.70 1.35 9.88
N ALA A 314 -2.77 2.68 9.78
CA ALA A 314 -2.70 3.38 8.49
C ALA A 314 -1.29 3.34 7.89
N GLN A 315 -0.25 3.28 8.71
CA GLN A 315 1.14 3.30 8.28
C GLN A 315 1.47 2.18 7.26
N THR A 316 2.27 2.48 6.26
CA THR A 316 2.78 1.58 5.22
C THR A 316 4.30 1.45 5.16
N ASP A 317 5.07 2.31 5.85
CA ASP A 317 6.54 2.29 5.76
C ASP A 317 7.18 1.01 6.25
N TRP A 318 8.12 0.54 5.44
CA TRP A 318 9.09 -0.49 5.78
C TRP A 318 10.45 0.16 6.06
N ILE A 319 10.86 0.19 7.34
CA ILE A 319 12.05 0.97 7.76
C ILE A 319 13.35 0.15 7.82
N ASP A 320 13.38 -1.07 7.27
CA ASP A 320 14.56 -1.95 7.31
C ASP A 320 15.81 -1.36 6.64
N HIS A 321 15.65 -0.43 5.70
CA HIS A 321 16.75 0.27 5.05
C HIS A 321 17.54 1.20 5.99
N HIS A 322 16.93 1.64 7.10
CA HIS A 322 17.62 2.47 8.08
C HIS A 322 18.68 1.67 8.83
N PRO A 323 19.89 2.21 9.07
CA PRO A 323 20.93 1.53 9.85
C PRO A 323 20.55 1.30 11.32
N LYS A 324 19.51 2.01 11.80
CA LYS A 324 19.04 2.00 13.17
C LYS A 324 17.51 2.00 13.21
N TRP A 325 16.91 1.17 14.07
CA TRP A 325 15.46 1.06 14.22
C TRP A 325 15.01 1.50 15.61
N ARG A 326 14.10 2.46 15.67
CA ARG A 326 13.42 2.98 16.87
C ARG A 326 12.03 2.35 17.08
N ARG A 327 11.58 1.52 16.14
CA ARG A 327 10.39 0.67 16.24
C ARG A 327 10.58 -0.58 15.38
N TRP A 328 9.65 -1.53 15.46
CA TRP A 328 9.66 -2.69 14.58
C TRP A 328 9.60 -2.28 13.10
N PRO A 329 10.29 -3.00 12.18
CA PRO A 329 10.36 -2.63 10.76
C PRO A 329 9.01 -2.39 10.09
N THR A 330 7.99 -3.18 10.43
CA THR A 330 6.59 -2.97 10.01
C THR A 330 5.65 -3.07 11.20
N ILE A 331 4.66 -2.17 11.25
CA ILE A 331 3.66 -2.05 12.34
C ILE A 331 2.21 -2.04 11.82
N SER A 332 2.02 -2.54 10.60
CA SER A 332 0.72 -2.57 9.93
C SER A 332 0.46 -3.94 9.32
N THR A 333 -0.81 -4.27 9.19
CA THR A 333 -1.25 -5.51 8.54
C THR A 333 -2.44 -5.23 7.64
N GLU A 334 -2.45 -5.88 6.47
CA GLU A 334 -3.61 -5.95 5.59
C GLU A 334 -4.09 -7.40 5.52
N ILE A 335 -5.40 -7.59 5.56
CA ILE A 335 -6.07 -8.89 5.55
C ILE A 335 -7.19 -8.83 4.52
N TYR A 336 -7.38 -9.87 3.73
CA TYR A 336 -8.51 -9.93 2.81
C TYR A 336 -9.84 -10.05 3.57
N VAL A 337 -10.84 -9.29 3.14
CA VAL A 337 -12.20 -9.44 3.64
C VAL A 337 -12.76 -10.78 3.17
N LYS A 338 -13.47 -11.46 4.08
CA LYS A 338 -14.23 -12.68 3.84
C LYS A 338 -15.54 -12.56 4.60
N GLU A 339 -16.52 -13.39 4.26
CA GLU A 339 -17.81 -13.44 4.96
C GLU A 339 -17.65 -13.50 6.48
N GLN A 340 -16.75 -14.34 6.98
CA GLN A 340 -16.37 -14.41 8.38
C GLN A 340 -14.86 -14.55 8.53
N GLY A 341 -14.33 -14.04 9.63
CA GLY A 341 -12.93 -14.29 9.97
C GLY A 341 -12.53 -13.71 11.32
N GLN A 342 -11.27 -13.95 11.67
CA GLN A 342 -10.68 -13.58 12.95
C GLN A 342 -9.20 -13.32 12.79
N TYR A 343 -8.68 -12.35 13.54
CA TYR A 343 -7.26 -12.01 13.50
C TYR A 343 -6.72 -11.55 14.85
N ILE A 344 -5.50 -11.98 15.16
CA ILE A 344 -4.71 -11.45 16.28
C ILE A 344 -3.59 -10.58 15.69
N SER A 345 -3.63 -9.28 15.96
CA SER A 345 -2.54 -8.39 15.56
C SER A 345 -1.42 -8.41 16.60
N PRO A 346 -0.15 -8.68 16.22
CA PRO A 346 0.95 -8.55 17.16
C PRO A 346 1.34 -7.08 17.43
N HIS A 347 0.86 -6.14 16.60
CA HIS A 347 1.15 -4.70 16.69
C HIS A 347 0.03 -3.87 17.29
N GLY A 348 -1.21 -4.27 17.03
CA GLY A 348 -2.41 -3.44 17.20
C GLY A 348 -2.47 -2.23 16.28
N GLY A 349 -3.60 -1.54 16.30
CA GLY A 349 -3.78 -0.31 15.51
C GLY A 349 -5.25 0.03 15.24
N PRO A 350 -5.55 1.27 14.81
CA PRO A 350 -6.86 1.62 14.28
C PRO A 350 -7.23 0.72 13.09
N LEU A 351 -8.51 0.34 13.00
CA LEU A 351 -9.03 -0.49 11.91
C LEU A 351 -9.62 0.37 10.79
N PHE A 352 -9.35 -0.06 9.56
CA PHE A 352 -9.85 0.53 8.33
C PHE A 352 -10.38 -0.55 7.41
N LEU A 353 -11.37 -0.22 6.58
CA LEU A 353 -11.61 -0.93 5.33
C LEU A 353 -10.87 -0.24 4.19
N GLN A 354 -10.34 -1.03 3.27
CA GLN A 354 -9.87 -0.59 1.96
C GLN A 354 -10.77 -1.23 0.92
N LEU A 355 -11.54 -0.41 0.22
CA LEU A 355 -12.61 -0.86 -0.66
C LEU A 355 -12.42 -0.30 -2.08
N PRO A 356 -12.77 -1.09 -3.12
CA PRO A 356 -12.98 -0.56 -4.47
C PRO A 356 -14.09 0.50 -4.49
N TYR A 357 -14.02 1.41 -5.46
CA TYR A 357 -15.05 2.43 -5.65
C TYR A 357 -16.42 1.79 -5.92
N GLY A 358 -17.47 2.34 -5.31
CA GLY A 358 -18.86 1.91 -5.47
C GLY A 358 -19.29 0.74 -4.59
N ILE A 359 -18.37 0.13 -3.83
CA ILE A 359 -18.72 -0.96 -2.90
C ILE A 359 -19.47 -0.41 -1.69
N LEU A 360 -20.59 -1.07 -1.36
CA LEU A 360 -21.28 -0.92 -0.08
C LEU A 360 -21.12 -2.21 0.71
N ILE A 361 -20.58 -2.09 1.92
CA ILE A 361 -20.37 -3.20 2.85
C ILE A 361 -20.91 -2.85 4.23
N GLU A 362 -21.61 -3.78 4.84
CA GLU A 362 -22.00 -3.76 6.24
C GLU A 362 -21.27 -4.90 6.96
N ILE A 363 -20.46 -4.56 7.96
CA ILE A 363 -19.60 -5.50 8.66
C ILE A 363 -19.73 -5.31 10.17
N GLU A 364 -19.95 -6.41 10.89
CA GLU A 364 -19.86 -6.45 12.34
C GLU A 364 -18.43 -6.82 12.74
N LEU A 365 -17.83 -6.06 13.66
CA LEU A 365 -16.57 -6.39 14.31
C LEU A 365 -16.79 -6.56 15.81
N THR A 366 -16.31 -7.67 16.37
CA THR A 366 -16.42 -7.97 17.80
C THR A 366 -15.04 -8.03 18.45
N ASN A 367 -15.01 -7.79 19.76
CA ASN A 367 -13.79 -7.71 20.55
C ASN A 367 -12.80 -6.64 20.06
N VAL A 368 -13.33 -5.47 19.71
CA VAL A 368 -12.56 -4.29 19.26
C VAL A 368 -12.70 -3.16 20.28
N TYR A 369 -11.83 -2.15 20.20
CA TYR A 369 -11.79 -1.08 21.20
C TYR A 369 -12.08 0.27 20.56
N ARG A 370 -13.15 0.94 20.99
CA ARG A 370 -13.53 2.25 20.46
C ARG A 370 -12.49 3.31 20.80
N TYR A 371 -12.04 4.06 19.80
CA TYR A 371 -11.27 5.29 19.99
C TYR A 371 -12.17 6.52 19.79
N PRO A 372 -11.75 7.73 20.21
CA PRO A 372 -12.56 8.93 19.97
C PRO A 372 -12.70 9.21 18.47
N PHE A 373 -13.92 9.14 17.94
CA PHE A 373 -14.16 9.25 16.50
C PHE A 373 -14.73 10.63 16.13
N LEU A 374 -14.06 11.31 15.20
CA LEU A 374 -14.53 12.56 14.58
C LEU A 374 -14.75 12.33 13.09
N ASP A 375 -15.99 12.46 12.63
CA ASP A 375 -16.36 12.47 11.22
C ASP A 375 -16.89 13.86 10.83
N LEU A 376 -16.12 14.59 10.02
CA LEU A 376 -16.51 15.93 9.56
C LEU A 376 -17.70 15.93 8.59
N ARG A 377 -18.09 14.78 8.05
CA ARG A 377 -19.31 14.61 7.26
C ARG A 377 -20.55 14.37 8.11
N ASP A 378 -20.39 14.17 9.42
CA ASP A 378 -21.47 14.08 10.40
C ASP A 378 -21.40 15.26 11.38
N PRO A 379 -22.24 16.30 11.23
CA PRO A 379 -22.26 17.44 12.15
C PRO A 379 -22.41 17.04 13.63
N LYS A 380 -23.18 15.97 13.92
CA LYS A 380 -23.36 15.48 15.29
C LYS A 380 -22.06 14.92 15.87
N SER A 381 -21.20 14.32 15.04
CA SER A 381 -19.90 13.81 15.49
C SER A 381 -19.02 14.94 16.04
N ALA A 382 -18.99 16.09 15.37
CA ALA A 382 -18.26 17.27 15.83
C ALA A 382 -18.80 17.81 17.17
N GLU A 383 -20.12 17.88 17.34
CA GLU A 383 -20.77 18.33 18.58
C GLU A 383 -20.45 17.41 19.77
N THR A 384 -20.31 16.10 19.54
CA THR A 384 -20.07 15.13 20.60
C THR A 384 -18.59 14.81 20.84
N PHE A 385 -17.69 15.33 20.01
CA PHE A 385 -16.29 14.89 19.97
C PHE A 385 -15.54 15.12 21.30
N GLU A 386 -15.82 16.19 22.04
CA GLU A 386 -15.21 16.40 23.36
C GLU A 386 -15.55 15.29 24.35
N ARG A 387 -16.80 14.78 24.31
CA ARG A 387 -17.22 13.66 25.16
C ARG A 387 -16.57 12.35 24.71
N GLU A 388 -16.46 12.12 23.40
CA GLU A 388 -15.72 10.97 22.84
C GLU A 388 -14.28 10.95 23.35
N VAL A 389 -13.58 12.08 23.28
CA VAL A 389 -12.17 12.19 23.71
C VAL A 389 -12.02 11.85 25.19
N LYS A 390 -12.93 12.32 26.05
CA LYS A 390 -12.91 11.99 27.48
C LYS A 390 -13.25 10.52 27.75
N ALA A 391 -14.23 9.96 27.06
CA ALA A 391 -14.72 8.60 27.28
C ALA A 391 -13.74 7.52 26.79
N TYR A 392 -13.00 7.78 25.71
CA TYR A 392 -12.18 6.79 25.02
C TYR A 392 -10.68 7.15 24.97
N SER A 393 -10.22 8.03 25.86
CA SER A 393 -8.81 8.48 25.96
C SER A 393 -7.79 7.36 26.21
N GLY A 394 -8.24 6.19 26.67
CA GLY A 394 -7.38 5.03 26.93
C GLY A 394 -6.89 4.31 25.68
N VAL A 395 -7.45 4.56 24.49
CA VAL A 395 -6.97 3.97 23.23
C VAL A 395 -5.88 4.88 22.65
N PRO A 396 -4.67 4.37 22.31
CA PRO A 396 -3.48 5.20 22.07
C PRO A 396 -3.55 6.05 20.80
N TRP A 397 -4.30 5.61 19.80
CA TRP A 397 -4.45 6.28 18.51
C TRP A 397 -5.90 6.39 18.13
N LEU A 398 -6.21 7.48 17.42
CA LEU A 398 -7.50 7.69 16.80
C LEU A 398 -7.34 8.11 15.35
N VAL A 399 -8.45 8.11 14.61
CA VAL A 399 -8.51 8.62 13.26
C VAL A 399 -9.60 9.67 13.16
N ILE A 400 -9.23 10.85 12.66
CA ILE A 400 -10.17 11.86 12.22
C ILE A 400 -10.53 11.56 10.77
N ARG A 401 -11.83 11.41 10.51
CA ARG A 401 -12.41 11.30 9.19
C ARG A 401 -12.76 12.69 8.67
N GLY A 402 -11.94 13.22 7.77
CA GLY A 402 -12.25 14.42 7.01
C GLY A 402 -13.05 14.13 5.74
N ASP A 403 -13.38 15.19 5.01
CA ASP A 403 -14.03 15.11 3.70
C ASP A 403 -13.04 14.89 2.55
N SER A 404 -11.77 15.25 2.70
CA SER A 404 -10.72 15.07 1.70
C SER A 404 -9.48 14.39 2.28
N MET A 405 -9.31 14.39 3.61
CA MET A 405 -8.19 13.76 4.30
C MET A 405 -8.62 12.99 5.55
N ASN A 406 -8.09 11.78 5.72
CA ASN A 406 -8.09 11.11 7.02
C ASN A 406 -6.81 11.43 7.79
N SER A 407 -6.88 11.60 9.11
CA SER A 407 -5.72 11.90 9.96
C SER A 407 -5.60 10.92 11.12
N MET A 408 -4.58 10.07 11.11
CA MET A 408 -4.24 9.18 12.22
C MET A 408 -3.30 9.89 13.19
N LEU A 409 -3.79 10.13 14.41
CA LEU A 409 -3.13 10.97 15.43
C LEU A 409 -3.07 10.23 16.76
N ARG A 410 -2.12 10.63 17.62
CA ARG A 410 -2.08 10.13 18.99
C ARG A 410 -3.25 10.72 19.77
N THR A 411 -4.00 9.86 20.45
CA THR A 411 -5.13 10.29 21.27
C THR A 411 -4.71 11.28 22.36
N ILE A 412 -3.52 11.10 22.94
CA ILE A 412 -2.98 11.99 23.98
C ILE A 412 -2.72 13.42 23.49
N ASP A 413 -2.34 13.60 22.22
CA ASP A 413 -2.12 14.95 21.67
C ASP A 413 -3.43 15.73 21.58
N ILE A 414 -4.53 15.01 21.34
CA ILE A 414 -5.88 15.57 21.24
C ILE A 414 -6.48 15.78 22.63
N TYR A 415 -6.29 14.83 23.54
CA TYR A 415 -6.77 14.94 24.92
C TYR A 415 -6.21 16.18 25.63
N ASN A 416 -4.96 16.56 25.32
CA ASN A 416 -4.28 17.71 25.91
C ASN A 416 -4.57 19.04 25.19
N THR A 417 -5.43 19.06 24.17
CA THR A 417 -5.79 20.29 23.43
C THR A 417 -7.29 20.54 23.44
N LYS A 418 -7.69 21.74 22.97
CA LYS A 418 -9.10 22.06 22.77
C LYS A 418 -9.60 21.37 21.49
N VAL A 419 -10.75 20.69 21.55
CA VAL A 419 -11.31 19.98 20.39
C VAL A 419 -11.55 20.89 19.18
N ASN A 420 -11.87 22.17 19.39
CA ASN A 420 -12.04 23.14 18.31
C ASN A 420 -10.75 23.35 17.51
N GLU A 421 -9.57 23.29 18.13
CA GLU A 421 -8.29 23.40 17.41
C GLU A 421 -8.12 22.23 16.41
N VAL A 422 -8.57 21.05 16.81
CA VAL A 422 -8.50 19.83 15.99
C VAL A 422 -9.51 19.87 14.85
N ILE A 423 -10.75 20.28 15.13
CA ILE A 423 -11.82 20.41 14.13
C ILE A 423 -11.42 21.44 13.06
N GLU A 424 -10.95 22.62 13.48
CA GLU A 424 -10.53 23.67 12.55
C GLU A 424 -9.32 23.26 11.70
N SER A 425 -8.34 22.59 12.30
CA SER A 425 -7.19 22.03 11.58
C SER A 425 -7.61 21.00 10.52
N ALA A 426 -8.49 20.06 10.88
CA ALA A 426 -9.00 19.05 9.96
C ALA A 426 -9.80 19.69 8.79
N ARG A 427 -10.66 20.68 9.07
CA ARG A 427 -11.37 21.45 8.03
C ARG A 427 -10.41 22.22 7.13
N HIS A 428 -9.36 22.80 7.70
CA HIS A 428 -8.37 23.53 6.92
C HIS A 428 -7.67 22.62 5.91
N PHE A 429 -7.20 21.45 6.32
CA PHE A 429 -6.51 20.54 5.41
C PHE A 429 -7.43 19.91 4.36
N ASP A 430 -8.69 19.65 4.70
CA ASP A 430 -9.70 19.28 3.69
C ASP A 430 -9.82 20.37 2.62
N ASN A 431 -10.01 21.62 3.04
CA ASN A 431 -10.10 22.77 2.15
C ASN A 431 -8.81 23.00 1.35
N ALA A 432 -7.65 22.78 1.96
CA ALA A 432 -6.35 22.91 1.29
C ALA A 432 -6.25 21.94 0.11
N ILE A 433 -6.58 20.66 0.32
CA ILE A 433 -6.58 19.64 -0.75
C ILE A 433 -7.52 20.04 -1.89
N LYS A 434 -8.73 20.52 -1.58
CA LYS A 434 -9.70 20.98 -2.59
C LYS A 434 -9.15 22.13 -3.41
N VAL A 435 -8.60 23.16 -2.74
CA VAL A 435 -7.96 24.31 -3.39
C VAL A 435 -6.79 23.86 -4.27
N MET A 436 -5.96 22.92 -3.80
CA MET A 436 -4.83 22.39 -4.56
C MET A 436 -5.29 21.65 -5.83
N HIS A 437 -6.33 20.82 -5.74
CA HIS A 437 -6.94 20.17 -6.91
C HIS A 437 -7.51 21.19 -7.90
N ASN A 438 -8.27 22.16 -7.41
CA ASN A 438 -8.83 23.24 -8.24
C ASN A 438 -7.72 24.00 -8.97
N TYR A 439 -6.63 24.34 -8.26
CA TYR A 439 -5.50 25.09 -8.81
C TYR A 439 -4.76 24.38 -9.94
N ARG A 440 -4.55 23.08 -9.81
CA ARG A 440 -3.98 22.25 -10.89
C ARG A 440 -5.00 21.81 -11.93
N GLY A 441 -6.27 22.21 -11.82
CA GLY A 441 -7.34 21.81 -12.74
C GLY A 441 -7.80 20.35 -12.64
N SER A 442 -7.62 19.67 -11.51
CA SER A 442 -8.34 18.40 -11.24
C SER A 442 -9.61 18.65 -10.44
N ARG A 443 -10.47 17.64 -10.38
CA ARG A 443 -11.70 17.64 -9.59
C ARG A 443 -11.45 16.86 -8.31
N TRP A 444 -11.56 17.53 -7.16
CA TRP A 444 -11.35 16.89 -5.86
C TRP A 444 -12.44 15.86 -5.54
N GLU A 445 -13.57 15.94 -6.25
CA GLU A 445 -14.71 15.04 -6.12
C GLU A 445 -14.44 13.65 -6.72
N GLU A 446 -13.54 13.57 -7.70
CA GLU A 446 -13.27 12.36 -8.49
C GLU A 446 -12.00 11.62 -8.06
N VAL A 447 -11.26 12.17 -7.09
CA VAL A 447 -9.97 11.65 -6.63
C VAL A 447 -10.08 10.98 -5.27
N ARG A 448 -9.13 10.07 -4.99
CA ARG A 448 -9.01 9.39 -3.70
C ARG A 448 -8.75 10.37 -2.56
N PHE A 449 -9.14 10.00 -1.33
CA PHE A 449 -8.75 10.76 -0.14
C PHE A 449 -7.24 10.72 0.09
N GLU A 450 -6.72 11.83 0.61
CA GLU A 450 -5.44 11.81 1.30
C GLU A 450 -5.58 11.06 2.63
N THR A 451 -4.51 10.42 3.07
CA THR A 451 -4.45 9.84 4.42
C THR A 451 -3.13 10.24 5.03
N PHE A 452 -3.21 10.83 6.21
CA PHE A 452 -2.08 11.26 7.01
C PHE A 452 -1.84 10.28 8.14
N ALA A 453 -0.59 9.84 8.32
CA ALA A 453 -0.17 9.17 9.53
C ALA A 453 1.14 9.76 10.08
N ALA A 454 1.21 9.87 11.40
CA ALA A 454 2.43 10.23 12.13
C ALA A 454 3.04 8.96 12.75
N ASP A 455 4.37 8.88 12.76
CA ASP A 455 5.07 7.69 13.25
C ASP A 455 6.39 8.08 13.95
N LEU A 456 6.84 7.23 14.87
CA LEU A 456 8.10 7.35 15.60
C LEU A 456 9.31 7.28 14.66
N GLN A 457 9.23 6.51 13.58
CA GLN A 457 10.26 6.46 12.54
C GLN A 457 9.60 6.16 11.20
N ILE A 458 9.91 6.98 10.20
CA ILE A 458 9.37 6.87 8.84
C ILE A 458 10.48 6.57 7.85
N SER A 459 10.12 6.28 6.60
CA SER A 459 11.10 6.00 5.54
C SER A 459 12.02 7.21 5.28
N SER A 460 11.47 8.42 5.27
CA SER A 460 12.24 9.65 5.03
C SER A 460 11.74 10.81 5.89
N GLU A 461 12.58 11.30 6.80
CA GLU A 461 12.27 12.41 7.69
C GLU A 461 12.44 13.80 7.03
N PRO A 462 11.71 14.84 7.48
CA PRO A 462 10.69 14.83 8.53
C PRO A 462 9.29 14.40 8.04
N GLY A 463 9.13 14.17 6.73
CA GLY A 463 7.90 13.66 6.13
C GLY A 463 8.06 13.41 4.63
N HIS A 464 7.22 12.53 4.07
CA HIS A 464 7.24 12.18 2.65
C HIS A 464 5.83 11.89 2.10
N GLY A 465 5.68 12.04 0.78
CA GLY A 465 4.44 11.72 0.06
C GLY A 465 4.15 10.22 0.03
N GLY A 466 2.97 9.86 -0.45
CA GLY A 466 2.44 8.49 -0.44
C GLY A 466 0.97 8.43 -0.05
N TYR A 467 0.42 7.22 0.03
CA TYR A 467 -0.95 6.98 0.51
C TYR A 467 -0.98 5.85 1.55
N PRO A 468 -0.76 6.16 2.85
CA PRO A 468 -0.71 7.50 3.43
C PRO A 468 0.56 8.27 3.11
N TRP A 469 0.47 9.60 3.22
CA TRP A 469 1.65 10.43 3.35
C TRP A 469 2.03 10.49 4.84
N MET A 470 3.34 10.50 5.09
CA MET A 470 3.90 10.19 6.40
C MET A 470 4.65 11.37 6.98
N SER A 471 4.69 11.44 8.31
CA SER A 471 5.52 12.40 9.03
C SER A 471 6.04 11.85 10.35
N ILE A 472 7.03 12.54 10.90
CA ILE A 472 7.52 12.28 12.26
C ILE A 472 6.43 12.55 13.30
N LEU A 473 6.51 11.83 14.42
CA LEU A 473 5.51 11.80 15.49
C LEU A 473 5.07 13.18 16.01
N SER A 474 5.96 14.18 16.02
CA SER A 474 5.66 15.54 16.49
C SER A 474 4.58 16.25 15.68
N TRP A 475 4.37 15.85 14.42
CA TRP A 475 3.33 16.43 13.58
C TRP A 475 1.93 16.07 14.06
N SER A 476 1.76 14.97 14.80
CA SER A 476 0.49 14.65 15.47
C SER A 476 0.08 15.76 16.44
N TRP A 477 1.03 16.26 17.24
CA TRP A 477 0.80 17.41 18.12
C TRP A 477 0.65 18.71 17.34
N LEU A 478 1.49 18.96 16.32
CA LEU A 478 1.39 20.19 15.51
C LEU A 478 0.05 20.31 14.77
N PHE A 479 -0.55 19.19 14.39
CA PHE A 479 -1.90 19.15 13.81
C PHE A 479 -2.95 19.77 14.76
N THR A 480 -2.72 19.69 16.07
CA THR A 480 -3.64 20.22 17.10
C THR A 480 -3.42 21.70 17.44
N ASN A 481 -2.48 22.38 16.77
CA ASN A 481 -2.11 23.77 17.04
C ASN A 481 -2.64 24.72 15.95
N TRP A 482 -3.96 24.82 15.82
CA TRP A 482 -4.60 25.64 14.79
C TRP A 482 -4.35 27.14 15.00
N SER A 483 -4.85 27.70 16.10
CA SER A 483 -4.91 29.15 16.37
C SER A 483 -3.52 29.79 16.53
N ASN A 484 -2.59 29.05 17.15
CA ASN A 484 -1.25 29.54 17.47
C ASN A 484 -0.21 29.26 16.38
N SER A 485 -0.48 28.34 15.45
CA SER A 485 0.49 27.92 14.45
C SER A 485 -0.10 27.91 13.03
N ILE A 486 -1.00 26.96 12.74
CA ILE A 486 -1.45 26.68 11.37
C ILE A 486 -2.16 27.88 10.74
N LYS A 487 -3.06 28.53 11.49
CA LYS A 487 -3.82 29.71 11.03
C LYS A 487 -2.92 30.91 10.68
N ARG A 488 -1.69 30.94 11.23
CA ARG A 488 -0.70 32.00 11.03
C ARG A 488 0.36 31.65 9.98
N GLY A 489 0.18 30.56 9.23
CA GLY A 489 1.17 30.07 8.25
C GLY A 489 2.32 29.28 8.90
N GLY A 490 2.27 29.05 10.22
CA GLY A 490 3.23 28.24 10.98
C GLY A 490 2.98 26.75 10.80
N GLN A 491 2.89 26.26 9.55
CA GLN A 491 2.66 24.85 9.26
C GLN A 491 3.99 24.13 9.03
N PRO A 492 4.28 23.00 9.72
CA PRO A 492 5.57 22.28 9.64
C PRO A 492 5.86 21.58 8.30
N GLY A 493 5.10 21.86 7.25
CA GLY A 493 5.28 21.25 5.93
C GLY A 493 4.11 20.37 5.46
N PHE A 494 2.98 20.33 6.17
CA PHE A 494 1.77 19.59 5.77
C PHE A 494 1.41 19.80 4.29
N VAL A 495 1.13 21.05 3.89
CA VAL A 495 0.77 21.39 2.50
C VAL A 495 1.89 21.06 1.51
N LYS A 496 3.16 21.18 1.94
CA LYS A 496 4.32 20.80 1.11
C LYS A 496 4.32 19.29 0.81
N VAL A 497 4.04 18.46 1.82
CA VAL A 497 4.04 16.99 1.67
C VAL A 497 2.80 16.53 0.89
N ILE A 498 1.62 17.07 1.19
CA ILE A 498 0.40 16.85 0.37
C ILE A 498 0.69 17.26 -1.09
N GLY A 499 1.42 18.37 -1.28
CA GLY A 499 1.81 18.87 -2.58
C GLY A 499 2.67 17.90 -3.40
N LEU A 500 3.38 16.95 -2.76
CA LEU A 500 4.13 15.91 -3.48
C LEU A 500 3.18 14.96 -4.21
N ASN A 501 2.07 14.56 -3.57
CA ASN A 501 1.04 13.72 -4.18
C ASN A 501 0.28 14.43 -5.31
N LEU A 502 0.17 15.76 -5.21
CA LEU A 502 -0.56 16.61 -6.17
C LEU A 502 0.37 17.32 -7.16
N GLN A 503 1.66 17.00 -7.21
CA GLN A 503 2.63 17.70 -8.03
C GLN A 503 2.31 17.60 -9.53
N VAL A 504 2.47 18.70 -10.26
CA VAL A 504 2.24 18.76 -11.71
C VAL A 504 3.55 18.47 -12.43
N GLY A 505 3.86 17.18 -12.63
CA GLY A 505 5.11 16.73 -13.25
C GLY A 505 5.39 17.33 -14.63
N ASP A 506 4.33 17.64 -15.39
CA ASP A 506 4.41 18.28 -16.71
C ASP A 506 4.90 19.74 -16.65
N ALA A 507 4.82 20.38 -15.48
CA ALA A 507 5.32 21.72 -15.21
C ALA A 507 6.43 21.75 -14.14
N THR A 508 6.91 20.58 -13.70
CA THR A 508 8.08 20.49 -12.82
C THR A 508 9.34 20.65 -13.67
N LEU A 509 9.93 21.84 -13.60
CA LEU A 509 11.19 22.22 -14.25
C LEU A 509 12.41 21.59 -13.56
N LYS A 510 13.59 21.70 -14.19
CA LYS A 510 14.87 21.19 -13.70
C LYS A 510 15.09 21.49 -12.21
N GLY A 511 15.41 20.47 -11.41
CA GLY A 511 15.62 20.62 -9.96
C GLY A 511 14.36 21.01 -9.17
N GLY A 512 13.19 20.94 -9.80
CA GLY A 512 11.91 21.37 -9.24
C GLY A 512 11.16 20.30 -8.45
N GLU A 513 11.73 19.10 -8.29
CA GLU A 513 11.08 17.93 -7.65
C GLU A 513 10.65 18.22 -6.21
N TRP A 514 11.37 19.10 -5.52
CA TRP A 514 11.10 19.56 -4.15
C TRP A 514 10.65 21.02 -4.07
N ILE A 515 10.42 21.66 -5.21
CA ILE A 515 10.07 23.08 -5.32
C ILE A 515 8.61 23.25 -5.77
N THR A 516 8.19 22.50 -6.78
CA THR A 516 6.86 22.67 -7.42
C THR A 516 5.75 22.34 -6.44
N ASN A 517 5.92 21.31 -5.61
CA ASN A 517 5.02 21.00 -4.49
C ASN A 517 4.91 22.13 -3.45
N CYS A 518 5.95 22.95 -3.27
CA CYS A 518 5.92 24.08 -2.33
C CYS A 518 5.08 25.26 -2.84
N VAL A 519 4.76 25.33 -4.14
CA VAL A 519 3.90 26.38 -4.71
C VAL A 519 2.50 26.35 -4.07
N TYR A 520 1.99 25.16 -3.76
CA TYR A 520 0.70 25.01 -3.10
C TYR A 520 0.64 25.67 -1.73
N ARG A 521 1.77 25.77 -1.02
CA ARG A 521 1.83 26.49 0.26
C ARG A 521 1.52 27.97 0.05
N LEU A 522 2.13 28.60 -0.96
CA LEU A 522 1.86 30.01 -1.29
C LEU A 522 0.37 30.20 -1.59
N LEU A 523 -0.22 29.30 -2.37
CA LEU A 523 -1.63 29.35 -2.70
C LEU A 523 -2.53 29.21 -1.47
N VAL A 524 -2.29 28.20 -0.64
CA VAL A 524 -3.14 27.89 0.52
C VAL A 524 -3.06 29.02 1.56
N GLU A 525 -1.88 29.56 1.81
CA GLU A 525 -1.68 30.68 2.73
C GLU A 525 -2.40 31.95 2.24
N ASP A 526 -2.40 32.24 0.94
CA ASP A 526 -3.16 33.36 0.36
C ASP A 526 -4.68 33.10 0.41
N VAL A 527 -5.15 32.04 -0.25
CA VAL A 527 -6.57 31.82 -0.53
C VAL A 527 -7.38 31.41 0.71
N LEU A 528 -6.81 30.61 1.62
CA LEU A 528 -7.52 30.08 2.79
C LEU A 528 -7.19 30.81 4.09
N LEU A 529 -5.98 31.36 4.24
CA LEU A 529 -5.56 32.03 5.46
C LEU A 529 -5.54 33.56 5.33
N GLY A 530 -5.63 34.12 4.12
CA GLY A 530 -5.57 35.56 3.89
C GLY A 530 -4.20 36.17 4.22
N LEU A 531 -3.14 35.37 4.14
CA LEU A 531 -1.77 35.80 4.42
C LEU A 531 -1.14 36.41 3.15
N SER A 532 0.07 36.97 3.29
CA SER A 532 0.85 37.52 2.17
C SER A 532 2.10 36.67 1.87
N PRO A 533 1.95 35.46 1.31
CA PRO A 533 3.05 34.51 1.13
C PRO A 533 3.99 34.89 -0.03
N TYR A 534 3.59 35.86 -0.84
CA TYR A 534 4.34 36.39 -1.98
C TYR A 534 5.42 37.40 -1.59
N GLN A 535 5.78 37.48 -0.30
CA GLN A 535 6.87 38.30 0.23
C GLN A 535 8.09 37.43 0.60
N GLY A 536 9.27 38.03 0.65
CA GLY A 536 10.53 37.36 1.01
C GLY A 536 11.45 37.11 -0.18
N ASP A 537 12.28 36.06 -0.09
CA ASP A 537 13.28 35.76 -1.12
C ASP A 537 12.63 35.44 -2.47
N MET A 538 13.05 36.18 -3.50
CA MET A 538 12.60 36.06 -4.89
C MET A 538 13.52 35.17 -5.73
N ASP A 539 14.46 34.45 -5.10
CA ASP A 539 15.44 33.58 -5.77
C ASP A 539 16.35 34.37 -6.74
N THR A 540 16.61 35.65 -6.43
CA THR A 540 17.43 36.55 -7.26
C THR A 540 18.92 36.23 -7.16
N GLY A 541 19.34 35.42 -6.17
CA GLY A 541 20.73 34.94 -6.07
C GLY A 541 21.17 34.15 -7.30
N LYS A 542 20.23 33.51 -8.02
CA LYS A 542 20.52 32.81 -9.28
C LYS A 542 20.86 33.75 -10.44
N TRP A 543 20.54 35.04 -10.32
CA TRP A 543 20.82 36.02 -11.36
C TRP A 543 22.31 36.29 -11.53
N SER A 544 23.15 35.98 -10.55
CA SER A 544 24.61 36.07 -10.69
C SER A 544 25.23 34.92 -11.49
N SER A 545 24.50 33.82 -11.71
CA SER A 545 24.97 32.69 -12.51
C SER A 545 24.75 32.93 -14.00
N SER A 546 25.52 32.24 -14.84
CA SER A 546 25.28 32.07 -16.28
C SER A 546 24.64 30.74 -16.63
N GLU A 547 24.57 29.79 -15.69
CA GLU A 547 24.07 28.44 -15.93
C GLU A 547 22.61 28.27 -15.50
N TYR A 548 21.87 27.44 -16.26
CA TYR A 548 20.51 27.03 -15.91
C TYR A 548 20.52 25.87 -14.91
N ALA A 549 20.20 26.18 -13.65
CA ALA A 549 19.98 25.20 -12.60
C ALA A 549 18.49 24.96 -12.29
N GLY A 550 17.58 25.57 -13.06
CA GLY A 550 16.14 25.60 -12.77
C GLY A 550 15.75 26.64 -11.71
N PRO A 551 14.48 27.08 -11.68
CA PRO A 551 14.01 28.07 -10.70
C PRO A 551 13.76 27.45 -9.32
N GLY A 552 14.01 28.22 -8.26
CA GLY A 552 13.61 27.90 -6.89
C GLY A 552 12.21 28.43 -6.56
N LEU A 553 11.76 28.28 -5.31
CA LEU A 553 10.43 28.74 -4.89
C LEU A 553 10.27 30.27 -5.02
N GLY A 554 11.35 31.03 -4.86
CA GLY A 554 11.35 32.48 -4.99
C GLY A 554 10.97 32.98 -6.39
N TYR A 555 11.25 32.23 -7.45
CA TYR A 555 10.77 32.54 -8.80
C TYR A 555 9.24 32.52 -8.86
N TYR A 556 8.60 31.46 -8.36
CA TYR A 556 7.14 31.35 -8.29
C TYR A 556 6.53 32.40 -7.36
N ARG A 557 7.24 32.73 -6.28
CA ARG A 557 6.88 33.83 -5.38
C ARG A 557 6.86 35.17 -6.13
N TYR A 558 7.88 35.43 -6.95
CA TYR A 558 8.00 36.67 -7.70
C TYR A 558 6.91 36.76 -8.78
N LEU A 559 6.64 35.67 -9.51
CA LEU A 559 5.50 35.59 -10.42
C LEU A 559 4.17 35.89 -9.71
N GLY A 560 3.93 35.30 -8.54
CA GLY A 560 2.73 35.57 -7.74
C GLY A 560 2.67 37.01 -7.23
N LYS A 561 3.79 37.59 -6.79
CA LYS A 561 3.87 39.01 -6.38
C LYS A 561 3.52 39.94 -7.54
N LEU A 562 4.00 39.66 -8.75
CA LEU A 562 3.77 40.50 -9.92
C LEU A 562 2.36 40.31 -10.47
N PHE A 563 1.96 39.07 -10.74
CA PHE A 563 0.78 38.75 -11.54
C PHE A 563 -0.34 38.04 -10.76
N GLY A 564 -0.13 37.67 -9.50
CA GLY A 564 -1.08 36.91 -8.70
C GLY A 564 -0.99 35.40 -8.92
N TYR A 565 -1.64 34.62 -8.05
CA TYR A 565 -1.62 33.15 -8.13
C TYR A 565 -2.20 32.59 -9.43
N GLY A 566 -3.10 33.34 -10.09
CA GLY A 566 -3.77 32.90 -11.31
C GLY A 566 -2.80 32.54 -12.44
N LEU A 567 -1.66 33.24 -12.54
CA LEU A 567 -0.65 32.98 -13.56
C LEU A 567 -0.11 31.54 -13.50
N VAL A 568 0.41 31.16 -12.33
CA VAL A 568 1.00 29.83 -12.13
C VAL A 568 -0.07 28.74 -12.17
N GLY A 569 -1.25 28.99 -11.59
CA GLY A 569 -2.37 28.05 -11.62
C GLY A 569 -2.85 27.74 -13.04
N ASN A 570 -3.07 28.76 -13.87
CA ASN A 570 -3.45 28.57 -15.27
C ASN A 570 -2.36 27.80 -16.03
N GLY A 571 -1.08 28.10 -15.77
CA GLY A 571 0.06 27.35 -16.31
C GLY A 571 0.01 25.85 -15.96
N PHE A 572 -0.27 25.51 -14.70
CA PHE A 572 -0.44 24.12 -14.26
C PHE A 572 -1.62 23.43 -14.95
N MET A 573 -2.75 24.12 -15.11
CA MET A 573 -3.91 23.58 -15.81
C MET A 573 -3.60 23.24 -17.27
N GLU A 574 -2.88 24.11 -17.99
CA GLU A 574 -2.50 23.85 -19.38
C GLU A 574 -1.41 22.78 -19.50
N ALA A 575 -0.46 22.73 -18.56
CA ALA A 575 0.60 21.73 -18.55
C ALA A 575 0.03 20.30 -18.50
N ARG A 576 -1.00 20.07 -17.67
CA ARG A 576 -1.63 18.76 -17.50
C ARG A 576 -2.42 18.26 -18.71
N LYS A 577 -2.65 19.12 -19.70
CA LYS A 577 -3.26 18.71 -20.98
C LYS A 577 -2.20 18.21 -21.96
N ARG A 578 -0.93 18.17 -21.56
CA ARG A 578 0.23 17.82 -22.37
C ARG A 578 1.05 16.75 -21.68
N THR A 579 1.93 16.13 -22.44
CA THR A 579 2.92 15.17 -21.94
C THR A 579 4.27 15.53 -22.54
N PRO A 580 5.01 16.47 -21.92
CA PRO A 580 6.31 16.90 -22.43
C PRO A 580 7.32 15.75 -22.38
N LEU A 581 8.16 15.61 -23.41
CA LEU A 581 9.06 14.46 -23.54
C LEU A 581 10.34 14.62 -22.71
N ASN A 582 10.79 15.86 -22.53
CA ASN A 582 12.05 16.18 -21.87
C ASN A 582 12.02 17.55 -21.16
N GLU A 583 13.10 17.89 -20.46
CA GLU A 583 13.22 19.16 -19.72
C GLU A 583 13.16 20.41 -20.60
N SER A 584 13.71 20.35 -21.83
CA SER A 584 13.64 21.47 -22.77
C SER A 584 12.20 21.77 -23.15
N ASP A 585 11.41 20.74 -23.46
CA ASP A 585 9.99 20.89 -23.82
C ASP A 585 9.19 21.55 -22.67
N LYS A 586 9.43 21.12 -21.42
CA LYS A 586 8.82 21.72 -20.23
C LYS A 586 9.19 23.19 -20.10
N THR A 587 10.47 23.51 -20.26
CA THR A 587 10.99 24.87 -20.21
C THR A 587 10.36 25.76 -21.28
N GLN A 588 10.36 25.33 -22.54
CA GLN A 588 9.76 26.11 -23.64
C GLN A 588 8.27 26.31 -23.44
N PHE A 589 7.55 25.24 -23.08
CA PHE A 589 6.13 25.32 -22.78
C PHE A 589 5.86 26.32 -21.66
N TRP A 590 6.60 26.21 -20.54
CA TRP A 590 6.40 27.06 -19.38
C TRP A 590 6.60 28.54 -19.72
N VAL A 591 7.72 28.90 -20.35
CA VAL A 591 8.02 30.29 -20.73
C VAL A 591 6.96 30.84 -21.67
N LYS A 592 6.60 30.07 -22.71
CA LYS A 592 5.53 30.45 -23.66
C LYS A 592 4.20 30.65 -22.94
N GLN A 593 3.84 29.74 -22.04
CA GLN A 593 2.59 29.82 -21.29
C GLN A 593 2.56 31.06 -20.38
N MET A 594 3.66 31.38 -19.70
CA MET A 594 3.73 32.60 -18.88
C MET A 594 3.54 33.87 -19.72
N CYS A 595 4.10 33.93 -20.93
CA CYS A 595 3.86 35.05 -21.85
C CYS A 595 2.37 35.14 -22.25
N LEU A 596 1.77 34.02 -22.67
CA LEU A 596 0.38 33.96 -23.11
C LEU A 596 -0.61 34.35 -22.01
N GLU A 597 -0.42 33.84 -20.79
CA GLU A 597 -1.31 34.12 -19.65
C GLU A 597 -1.22 35.57 -19.17
N THR A 598 -0.03 36.17 -19.23
CA THR A 598 0.14 37.58 -18.83
C THR A 598 -0.23 38.56 -19.92
N GLY A 599 -0.20 38.14 -21.19
CA GLY A 599 -0.29 39.03 -22.34
C GLY A 599 0.97 39.87 -22.56
N TYR A 600 2.07 39.57 -21.87
CA TYR A 600 3.34 40.28 -21.98
C TYR A 600 4.46 39.36 -22.44
N ASN A 601 5.45 39.94 -23.12
CA ASN A 601 6.71 39.26 -23.37
C ASN A 601 7.53 39.21 -22.07
N LEU A 602 7.57 38.03 -21.45
CA LEU A 602 8.35 37.76 -20.23
C LEU A 602 9.70 37.10 -20.50
N VAL A 603 10.16 37.02 -21.75
CA VAL A 603 11.49 36.46 -22.07
C VAL A 603 12.61 37.18 -21.30
N PRO A 604 12.66 38.53 -21.23
CA PRO A 604 13.67 39.22 -20.42
C PRO A 604 13.64 38.79 -18.95
N PHE A 605 12.46 38.63 -18.36
CA PHE A 605 12.30 38.17 -16.99
C PHE A 605 12.89 36.76 -16.81
N HIS A 606 12.54 35.80 -17.67
CA HIS A 606 13.03 34.42 -17.56
C HIS A 606 14.54 34.29 -17.81
N LYS A 607 15.13 35.15 -18.66
CA LYS A 607 16.58 35.22 -18.86
C LYS A 607 17.34 35.54 -17.57
N MET A 608 16.74 36.25 -16.62
CA MET A 608 17.37 36.51 -15.33
C MET A 608 17.62 35.22 -14.52
N TRP A 609 16.78 34.20 -14.68
CA TRP A 609 16.97 32.85 -14.12
C TRP A 609 17.71 31.90 -15.07
N ASN A 610 18.33 32.43 -16.13
CA ASN A 610 19.11 31.71 -17.12
C ASN A 610 18.33 30.59 -17.84
N PHE A 611 17.01 30.74 -18.04
CA PHE A 611 16.23 29.75 -18.78
C PHE A 611 16.82 29.56 -20.20
N PRO A 612 17.02 28.31 -20.66
CA PRO A 612 17.46 28.02 -22.04
C PRO A 612 16.28 28.19 -22.99
N ILE A 613 16.03 29.41 -23.46
CA ILE A 613 14.87 29.74 -24.30
C ILE A 613 15.25 29.57 -25.78
N SER A 614 14.45 28.81 -26.54
CA SER A 614 14.66 28.63 -27.98
C SER A 614 14.19 29.86 -28.78
N ASP A 615 14.71 30.01 -30.00
CA ASP A 615 14.29 31.07 -30.92
C ASP A 615 12.79 31.03 -31.21
N GLU A 616 12.20 29.84 -31.31
CA GLU A 616 10.75 29.67 -31.50
C GLU A 616 9.96 30.27 -30.34
N THR A 617 10.33 29.93 -29.09
CA THR A 617 9.69 30.47 -27.89
C THR A 617 9.88 31.98 -27.79
N GLN A 618 11.09 32.46 -28.10
CA GLN A 618 11.38 33.90 -28.10
C GLN A 618 10.52 34.65 -29.12
N ASN A 619 10.40 34.13 -30.34
CA ASN A 619 9.57 34.72 -31.39
C ASN A 619 8.09 34.72 -31.03
N ALA A 620 7.59 33.65 -30.41
CA ALA A 620 6.21 33.56 -29.93
C ALA A 620 5.89 34.64 -28.87
N CYS A 621 6.81 34.87 -27.92
CA CYS A 621 6.62 35.90 -26.90
C CYS A 621 6.84 37.32 -27.45
N LYS A 622 7.73 37.52 -28.44
CA LYS A 622 8.09 38.84 -28.99
C LYS A 622 6.91 39.58 -29.63
N ALA A 623 5.87 38.87 -30.05
CA ALA A 623 4.63 39.47 -30.55
C ALA A 623 3.84 40.25 -29.47
N LEU A 624 4.16 40.06 -28.19
CA LEU A 624 3.50 40.69 -27.05
C LEU A 624 4.27 41.92 -26.54
N PRO A 625 3.60 42.90 -25.92
CA PRO A 625 4.28 44.04 -25.28
C PRO A 625 5.31 43.58 -24.25
N CYS A 626 6.50 44.18 -24.25
CA CYS A 626 7.54 43.81 -23.29
C CYS A 626 7.20 44.29 -21.88
N PHE A 627 7.42 43.44 -20.89
CA PHE A 627 7.33 43.77 -19.46
C PHE A 627 8.59 43.37 -18.72
N PHE A 628 9.06 44.25 -17.84
CA PHE A 628 10.12 43.92 -16.89
C PHE A 628 9.91 44.72 -15.59
N PRO A 629 9.98 44.08 -14.41
CA PRO A 629 9.71 44.78 -13.16
C PRO A 629 10.82 45.80 -12.83
N ASP A 630 10.43 47.00 -12.40
CA ASP A 630 11.31 47.97 -11.76
C ASP A 630 11.05 47.97 -10.25
N ASP A 631 11.82 47.16 -9.51
CA ASP A 631 11.69 47.01 -8.07
C ASP A 631 13.06 46.92 -7.38
N GLU A 632 13.06 46.81 -6.06
CA GLU A 632 14.29 46.74 -5.28
C GLU A 632 15.19 45.55 -5.65
N ASN A 633 14.64 44.48 -6.21
CA ASN A 633 15.42 43.33 -6.65
C ASN A 633 16.11 43.64 -7.98
N THR A 634 15.42 44.23 -8.95
CA THR A 634 16.02 44.55 -10.25
C THR A 634 17.05 45.66 -10.16
N LYS A 635 16.85 46.65 -9.29
CA LYS A 635 17.84 47.71 -9.02
C LYS A 635 19.19 47.18 -8.50
N LYS A 636 19.19 46.09 -7.74
CA LYS A 636 20.42 45.43 -7.24
C LYS A 636 21.24 44.78 -8.35
N PHE A 637 20.65 44.51 -9.51
CA PHE A 637 21.27 43.81 -10.63
C PHE A 637 21.20 44.62 -11.93
N GLN A 638 21.23 45.95 -11.83
CA GLN A 638 20.98 46.87 -12.95
C GLN A 638 21.82 46.55 -14.20
N SER A 639 23.11 46.25 -14.03
CA SER A 639 23.99 45.91 -15.18
C SER A 639 23.53 44.66 -15.95
N LYS A 640 23.08 43.61 -15.27
CA LYS A 640 22.53 42.41 -15.93
C LYS A 640 21.16 42.70 -16.53
N VAL A 641 20.33 43.48 -15.84
CA VAL A 641 19.03 43.94 -16.34
C VAL A 641 19.19 44.71 -17.65
N ASP A 642 20.07 45.71 -17.68
CA ASP A 642 20.33 46.53 -18.88
C ASP A 642 20.81 45.67 -20.05
N THR A 643 21.67 44.68 -19.78
CA THR A 643 22.16 43.73 -20.78
C THR A 643 21.02 42.92 -21.38
N VAL A 644 20.18 42.31 -20.53
CA VAL A 644 19.04 41.49 -20.96
C VAL A 644 17.99 42.32 -21.70
N LEU A 645 17.72 43.55 -21.26
CA LEU A 645 16.77 44.45 -21.94
C LEU A 645 17.30 44.91 -23.31
N LYS A 646 18.61 45.19 -23.42
CA LYS A 646 19.25 45.55 -24.69
C LYS A 646 19.13 44.43 -25.72
N GLU A 647 19.28 43.16 -25.31
CA GLU A 647 19.13 41.99 -26.18
C GLU A 647 17.72 41.84 -26.76
N VAL A 648 16.68 42.29 -26.04
CA VAL A 648 15.27 42.14 -26.47
C VAL A 648 14.78 43.36 -27.27
N GLY A 649 15.57 44.43 -27.34
CA GLY A 649 15.45 45.49 -28.35
C GLY A 649 14.23 46.41 -28.22
N GLY A 650 13.66 46.58 -27.02
CA GLY A 650 12.45 47.37 -26.81
C GLY A 650 12.38 48.11 -25.47
N LYS A 651 11.54 49.16 -25.40
CA LYS A 651 11.13 49.79 -24.15
C LYS A 651 10.09 48.90 -23.47
N CYS A 652 10.47 48.22 -22.39
CA CYS A 652 9.54 47.40 -21.61
C CYS A 652 8.72 48.28 -20.66
N ALA A 653 7.45 47.94 -20.44
CA ALA A 653 6.62 48.64 -19.47
C ALA A 653 7.17 48.44 -18.05
N LEU A 654 7.32 49.56 -17.32
CA LEU A 654 7.84 49.63 -15.96
C LEU A 654 6.70 50.07 -15.01
N GLY A 655 5.87 49.13 -14.55
CA GLY A 655 4.81 49.40 -13.56
C GLY A 655 3.36 49.28 -14.07
N ASP A 656 2.45 48.96 -13.13
CA ASP A 656 1.00 48.70 -13.29
C ASP A 656 0.60 47.51 -14.19
N GLN A 657 1.20 46.34 -13.95
CA GLN A 657 0.73 45.11 -14.60
C GLN A 657 -0.62 44.61 -14.05
N LYS A 658 -1.51 44.23 -14.95
CA LYS A 658 -2.78 43.58 -14.61
C LYS A 658 -2.53 42.22 -13.96
N LYS A 659 -3.16 41.97 -12.82
CA LYS A 659 -3.19 40.64 -12.20
C LYS A 659 -3.86 39.65 -13.14
N VAL A 660 -3.23 38.49 -13.32
CA VAL A 660 -3.78 37.38 -14.08
C VAL A 660 -4.88 36.74 -13.25
N GLN A 661 -6.09 36.76 -13.78
CA GLN A 661 -7.22 36.06 -13.17
C GLN A 661 -7.03 34.56 -13.36
N PHE A 662 -7.25 33.81 -12.28
CA PHE A 662 -7.33 32.37 -12.35
C PHE A 662 -8.58 31.97 -13.14
N ARG A 663 -8.46 31.10 -14.15
CA ARG A 663 -9.58 30.71 -15.02
C ARG A 663 -10.56 29.75 -14.36
N GLY A 664 -10.11 28.99 -13.36
CA GLY A 664 -10.96 28.06 -12.62
C GLY A 664 -11.68 28.71 -11.43
N ASP A 665 -12.59 27.96 -10.82
CA ASP A 665 -13.11 28.30 -9.49
C ASP A 665 -12.16 27.73 -8.44
N ILE A 666 -11.29 28.59 -7.89
CA ILE A 666 -10.30 28.18 -6.89
C ILE A 666 -10.95 27.73 -5.58
N LYS A 667 -12.13 28.28 -5.22
CA LYS A 667 -12.84 27.98 -3.98
C LYS A 667 -13.93 26.93 -4.14
N ARG A 668 -14.03 26.27 -5.31
CA ARG A 668 -14.99 25.18 -5.55
C ARG A 668 -14.90 24.13 -4.45
N GLY A 669 -16.01 23.93 -3.73
CA GLY A 669 -16.13 22.93 -2.67
C GLY A 669 -15.47 23.30 -1.33
N VAL A 670 -14.89 24.50 -1.20
CA VAL A 670 -14.37 24.99 0.09
C VAL A 670 -15.55 25.15 1.05
N ASN A 671 -15.38 24.66 2.28
CA ASN A 671 -16.40 24.62 3.33
C ASN A 671 -17.64 23.78 3.02
N THR A 672 -17.67 23.07 1.89
CA THR A 672 -18.67 22.02 1.66
C THR A 672 -18.12 20.70 2.19
N VAL A 673 -19.01 19.78 2.54
CA VAL A 673 -18.65 18.39 2.90
C VAL A 673 -19.54 17.46 2.09
N ARG A 674 -19.00 16.34 1.64
CA ARG A 674 -19.83 15.32 0.99
C ARG A 674 -20.78 14.66 1.99
N PRO A 675 -21.85 14.02 1.50
CA PRO A 675 -22.70 13.20 2.33
C PRO A 675 -21.88 12.17 3.13
N ARG A 676 -22.33 11.94 4.37
CA ARG A 676 -21.81 10.88 5.22
C ARG A 676 -21.85 9.53 4.49
N ASN A 677 -20.74 8.79 4.56
CA ASN A 677 -20.59 7.49 3.90
C ASN A 677 -20.12 6.36 4.84
N ILE A 678 -19.95 6.65 6.13
CA ILE A 678 -19.59 5.68 7.17
C ILE A 678 -20.60 5.80 8.30
N PHE A 679 -21.30 4.72 8.62
CA PHE A 679 -22.29 4.65 9.70
C PHE A 679 -21.83 3.62 10.71
N LEU A 680 -21.63 4.03 11.97
CA LEU A 680 -21.11 3.17 13.03
C LEU A 680 -22.15 3.04 14.14
N THR A 681 -22.52 1.80 14.46
CA THR A 681 -23.43 1.47 15.57
C THR A 681 -22.69 0.60 16.57
N PHE A 682 -22.52 1.10 17.79
CA PHE A 682 -21.83 0.37 18.86
C PHE A 682 -22.85 -0.37 19.73
N LYS A 683 -22.54 -1.64 20.05
CA LYS A 683 -23.36 -2.53 20.90
C LYS A 683 -22.75 -2.69 22.29
#